data_AF-B6JXK2-F1
#
_entry.id   AF-B6JXK2-F1
#
_cell.length_a   1.000
_cell.length_b   1.000
_cell.length_c   1.000
_cell.angle_alpha   90.00
_cell.angle_beta   90.00
_cell.angle_gamma   90.00
#
_symmetry.space_group_name_H-M   'P 1'
#
loop_
_entity.id
_entity.type
_entity.pdbx_description
1 polymer ?
#
loop_
_entity_poly.entity_id
_entity_poly.type
_entity_poly.pdbx_seq_one_letter_code
_entity_poly.pdbx_strand_id
1 'polypeptide(L)'
;MFGRLKDQWNNSLAYAQEQARTHSRHLSTTDLGNADKLEEKRAERLSMAYENVRQQLVAEKKKIEQFQKMLQEKTPLSDIDDVQGFSDYMDDLSKRYSMSMDEVRRLSIELEGTKKQANEQKEASEKAIQGLQQQLEENSTSIQQLREQIDSLTQQKSELLSKTTAVSPSVVTYAPTVVQQKPRNWSKKRVSKGKSHRRAKSRPILPTDLPSLEEEVPQSNNVNGDEKKLNKDTSITQKQQDSPRGNTQTDPELVLETVGVSDDERKASYEEQIAQLKNTLKQRENEKSSIQDLLDTEREKNVAQKLASESLIKATESKLLASQKLTTELESQLTAEKQKNEQHIAAITQLQADRSSLREQINAAQAKTKELEDKLAMLETQLSEKETQIQSLHSEVGNANTLLKKQMDAASDYARKYAMIKEHNTELGCQLSELDDRLQARTEEMQEAQSMLQEQSADTRRLKETIERLESERQELRDLSRLSTMQREETSAKQFESLVRELESSNKAKEELYKEVTELRSVLDNLRTDKDVANTPPKSSSSEPSSSSRRDSSLDSAYASLRTEHENVLKALHDSMARYEHLQTSFRSVYSKYEKLKSNQTAGDTPEAQNNEQTESSTQKPRNVRKDDDMSIDKEYTRNILFQFLDQKDKRNDICTLLATLLDLDRDQQAKLLSIK
;
A
#
# COMPACT_ATOMS: atom_id res chain seq x y z
N MET A 1 -96.49 -55.90 67.59
CA MET A 1 -95.85 -55.46 66.33
C MET A 1 -95.20 -54.08 66.44
N PHE A 2 -95.91 -53.04 66.89
CA PHE A 2 -95.42 -51.64 66.96
C PHE A 2 -93.97 -51.40 67.44
N GLY A 3 -93.45 -52.15 68.41
CA GLY A 3 -92.05 -52.03 68.87
C GLY A 3 -91.04 -52.10 67.73
N ARG A 4 -91.06 -53.17 66.91
CA ARG A 4 -90.12 -53.34 65.79
C ARG A 4 -90.19 -52.21 64.76
N LEU A 5 -91.36 -51.61 64.56
CA LEU A 5 -91.53 -50.48 63.64
C LEU A 5 -90.90 -49.20 64.21
N LYS A 6 -91.04 -48.98 65.53
CA LYS A 6 -90.35 -47.90 66.26
C LYS A 6 -88.83 -48.09 66.22
N ASP A 7 -88.34 -49.31 66.38
CA ASP A 7 -86.91 -49.64 66.33
C ASP A 7 -86.33 -49.42 64.93
N GLN A 8 -87.04 -49.85 63.87
CA GLN A 8 -86.66 -49.56 62.48
C GLN A 8 -86.66 -48.05 62.16
N TRP A 9 -87.66 -47.31 62.64
CA TRP A 9 -87.74 -45.86 62.43
C TRP A 9 -86.61 -45.11 63.18
N ASN A 10 -86.33 -45.51 64.42
CA ASN A 10 -85.20 -44.97 65.20
C ASN A 10 -83.85 -45.25 64.52
N ASN A 11 -83.63 -46.48 64.01
CA ASN A 11 -82.40 -46.83 63.30
C ASN A 11 -82.27 -46.06 61.97
N SER A 12 -83.36 -45.87 61.23
CA SER A 12 -83.37 -45.06 60.01
C SER A 12 -83.08 -43.58 60.31
N LEU A 13 -83.66 -43.02 61.38
CA LEU A 13 -83.41 -41.66 61.83
C LEU A 13 -81.96 -41.46 62.31
N ALA A 14 -81.40 -42.44 63.05
CA ALA A 14 -80.00 -42.42 63.48
C ALA A 14 -79.05 -42.45 62.27
N TYR A 15 -79.30 -43.33 61.29
CA TYR A 15 -78.52 -43.42 60.06
C TYR A 15 -78.58 -42.13 59.23
N ALA A 16 -79.76 -41.51 59.12
CA ALA A 16 -79.93 -40.21 58.45
C ALA A 16 -79.20 -39.07 59.18
N GLN A 17 -79.23 -39.04 60.53
CA GLN A 17 -78.45 -38.09 61.32
C GLN A 17 -76.94 -38.30 61.20
N GLU A 18 -76.49 -39.55 61.06
CA GLU A 18 -75.07 -39.87 60.86
C GLU A 18 -74.59 -39.45 59.46
N GLN A 19 -75.36 -39.72 58.39
CA GLN A 19 -75.05 -39.20 57.05
C GLN A 19 -75.07 -37.66 57.00
N ALA A 20 -76.02 -37.00 57.66
CA ALA A 20 -76.03 -35.54 57.75
C ALA A 20 -74.77 -35.00 58.46
N ARG A 21 -74.28 -35.70 59.49
CA ARG A 21 -73.03 -35.36 60.20
C ARG A 21 -71.77 -35.62 59.38
N THR A 22 -71.71 -36.67 58.56
CA THR A 22 -70.55 -36.91 57.68
C THR A 22 -70.49 -35.92 56.52
N HIS A 23 -71.62 -35.60 55.88
CA HIS A 23 -71.70 -34.53 54.87
C HIS A 23 -71.34 -33.15 55.46
N SER A 24 -71.86 -32.80 56.64
CA SER A 24 -71.48 -31.55 57.32
C SER A 24 -69.98 -31.48 57.62
N ARG A 25 -69.37 -32.57 58.12
CA ARG A 25 -67.92 -32.63 58.36
C ARG A 25 -67.09 -32.49 57.08
N HIS A 26 -67.55 -33.05 55.96
CA HIS A 26 -66.85 -32.88 54.68
C HIS A 26 -66.90 -31.42 54.19
N LEU A 27 -68.09 -30.80 54.15
CA LEU A 27 -68.25 -29.40 53.73
C LEU A 27 -67.44 -28.44 54.61
N SER A 28 -67.46 -28.61 55.94
CA SER A 28 -66.69 -27.76 56.86
C SER A 28 -65.17 -27.94 56.78
N THR A 29 -64.66 -28.99 56.11
CA THR A 29 -63.22 -29.24 55.97
C THR A 29 -62.68 -28.94 54.56
N THR A 30 -63.53 -28.89 53.54
CA THR A 30 -63.11 -28.50 52.18
C THR A 30 -62.98 -27.00 51.98
N ASP A 31 -63.91 -26.20 52.51
CA ASP A 31 -64.07 -24.83 52.02
C ASP A 31 -63.09 -23.84 52.66
N LEU A 32 -62.92 -23.93 53.99
CA LEU A 32 -61.93 -23.11 54.71
C LEU A 32 -60.50 -23.42 54.26
N GLY A 33 -60.14 -24.71 54.20
CA GLY A 33 -58.80 -25.16 53.79
C GLY A 33 -58.46 -24.96 52.31
N ASN A 34 -59.36 -24.40 51.51
CA ASN A 34 -59.12 -24.00 50.12
C ASN A 34 -59.01 -22.47 49.95
N ALA A 35 -59.65 -21.68 50.82
CA ALA A 35 -59.51 -20.22 50.80
C ALA A 35 -58.06 -19.79 51.11
N ASP A 36 -57.51 -20.27 52.24
CA ASP A 36 -56.13 -19.96 52.67
C ASP A 36 -55.10 -20.32 51.58
N LYS A 37 -55.28 -21.48 50.93
CA LYS A 37 -54.40 -21.95 49.83
C LYS A 37 -54.55 -21.15 48.53
N LEU A 38 -55.67 -20.44 48.34
CA LEU A 38 -55.84 -19.52 47.21
C LEU A 38 -55.20 -18.17 47.52
N GLU A 39 -55.26 -17.69 48.76
CA GLU A 39 -54.55 -16.48 49.18
C GLU A 39 -53.03 -16.70 49.21
N GLU A 40 -52.55 -17.83 49.72
CA GLU A 40 -51.13 -18.24 49.70
C GLU A 40 -50.59 -18.24 48.26
N LYS A 41 -51.27 -18.93 47.33
CA LYS A 41 -50.90 -18.94 45.90
C LYS A 41 -51.01 -17.57 45.23
N ARG A 42 -51.87 -16.67 45.73
CA ARG A 42 -51.96 -15.29 45.24
C ARG A 42 -50.80 -14.43 45.74
N ALA A 43 -50.41 -14.58 47.00
CA ALA A 43 -49.24 -13.94 47.58
C ALA A 43 -47.94 -14.44 46.92
N GLU A 44 -47.81 -15.74 46.69
CA GLU A 44 -46.68 -16.36 45.98
C GLU A 44 -46.56 -15.82 44.54
N ARG A 45 -47.67 -15.75 43.80
CA ARG A 45 -47.71 -15.14 42.45
C ARG A 45 -47.35 -13.65 42.46
N LEU A 46 -47.82 -12.88 43.44
CA LEU A 46 -47.46 -11.46 43.59
C LEU A 46 -45.97 -11.29 43.95
N SER A 47 -45.43 -12.16 44.79
CA SER A 47 -44.00 -12.20 45.13
C SER A 47 -43.13 -12.50 43.90
N MET A 48 -43.46 -13.55 43.13
CA MET A 48 -42.79 -13.86 41.88
C MET A 48 -42.90 -12.74 40.84
N ALA A 49 -44.06 -12.09 40.72
CA ALA A 49 -44.24 -10.95 39.82
C ALA A 49 -43.38 -9.75 40.23
N TYR A 50 -43.32 -9.43 41.53
CA TYR A 50 -42.51 -8.34 42.06
C TYR A 50 -41.01 -8.60 41.86
N GLU A 51 -40.53 -9.81 42.15
CA GLU A 51 -39.12 -10.17 41.96
C GLU A 51 -38.73 -10.23 40.47
N ASN A 52 -39.63 -10.65 39.58
CA ASN A 52 -39.41 -10.56 38.12
C ASN A 52 -39.29 -9.09 37.66
N VAL A 53 -40.22 -8.21 38.06
CA VAL A 53 -40.13 -6.76 37.77
C VAL A 53 -38.84 -6.15 38.34
N ARG A 54 -38.42 -6.56 39.53
CA ARG A 54 -37.15 -6.14 40.14
C ARG A 54 -35.94 -6.59 39.33
N GLN A 55 -35.92 -7.84 38.85
CA GLN A 55 -34.85 -8.37 37.99
C GLN A 55 -34.79 -7.65 36.64
N GLN A 56 -35.94 -7.35 36.03
CA GLN A 56 -36.02 -6.51 34.83
C GLN A 56 -35.45 -5.11 35.09
N LEU A 57 -35.83 -4.45 36.20
CA LEU A 57 -35.32 -3.13 36.57
C LEU A 57 -33.79 -3.13 36.77
N VAL A 58 -33.23 -4.19 37.37
CA VAL A 58 -31.77 -4.37 37.49
C VAL A 58 -31.11 -4.61 36.12
N ALA A 59 -31.74 -5.38 35.22
CA ALA A 59 -31.24 -5.61 33.87
C ALA A 59 -31.25 -4.34 33.01
N GLU A 60 -32.31 -3.54 33.05
CA GLU A 60 -32.37 -2.24 32.35
C GLU A 60 -31.38 -1.23 32.93
N LYS A 61 -31.21 -1.17 34.26
CA LYS A 61 -30.14 -0.34 34.87
C LYS A 61 -28.76 -0.72 34.34
N LYS A 62 -28.44 -2.02 34.28
CA LYS A 62 -27.16 -2.49 33.73
C LYS A 62 -26.98 -2.13 32.25
N LYS A 63 -28.05 -2.12 31.44
CA LYS A 63 -28.00 -1.63 30.05
C LYS A 63 -27.74 -0.12 30.00
N ILE A 64 -28.39 0.67 30.87
CA ILE A 64 -28.18 2.12 30.96
C ILE A 64 -26.74 2.42 31.36
N GLU A 65 -26.19 1.75 32.38
CA GLU A 65 -24.79 1.86 32.80
C GLU A 65 -23.81 1.49 31.66
N GLN A 66 -24.12 0.45 30.87
CA GLN A 66 -23.34 0.06 29.69
C GLN A 66 -23.40 1.11 28.57
N PHE A 67 -24.58 1.69 28.32
CA PHE A 67 -24.76 2.74 27.32
C PHE A 67 -24.07 4.05 27.75
N GLN A 68 -24.25 4.48 28.99
CA GLN A 68 -23.60 5.64 29.62
C GLN A 68 -22.07 5.52 29.50
N LYS A 69 -21.50 4.34 29.79
CA LYS A 69 -20.06 4.07 29.63
C LYS A 69 -19.62 4.13 28.15
N MET A 70 -20.39 3.56 27.23
CA MET A 70 -20.11 3.67 25.78
C MET A 70 -20.16 5.13 25.30
N LEU A 71 -21.09 5.92 25.82
CA LEU A 71 -21.23 7.34 25.52
C LEU A 71 -20.00 8.12 26.02
N GLN A 72 -19.59 7.92 27.28
CA GLN A 72 -18.36 8.47 27.88
C GLN A 72 -17.06 8.05 27.13
N GLU A 73 -17.04 6.88 26.47
CA GLU A 73 -15.88 6.42 25.70
C GLU A 73 -15.80 7.07 24.31
N LYS A 74 -16.94 7.43 23.70
CA LYS A 74 -16.99 7.98 22.32
C LYS A 74 -17.22 9.48 22.25
N THR A 75 -17.67 10.10 23.34
CA THR A 75 -17.98 11.54 23.45
C THR A 75 -17.40 12.09 24.75
N PRO A 76 -17.07 13.39 24.83
CA PRO A 76 -16.47 14.00 26.03
C PRO A 76 -17.48 14.25 27.17
N LEU A 77 -18.63 13.58 27.17
CA LEU A 77 -19.70 13.78 28.15
C LEU A 77 -19.34 13.16 29.49
N SER A 78 -19.76 13.84 30.56
CA SER A 78 -19.64 13.29 31.92
C SER A 78 -20.76 12.30 32.23
N ASP A 79 -21.97 12.53 31.71
CA ASP A 79 -23.15 11.70 31.97
C ASP A 79 -24.15 11.71 30.80
N ILE A 80 -25.12 10.80 30.80
CA ILE A 80 -26.25 10.76 29.85
C ILE A 80 -27.22 11.94 30.06
N ASP A 81 -27.31 12.45 31.29
CA ASP A 81 -28.15 13.60 31.65
C ASP A 81 -27.53 14.95 31.22
N ASP A 82 -26.28 14.97 30.73
CA ASP A 82 -25.57 16.16 30.23
C ASP A 82 -25.98 16.51 28.79
N VAL A 83 -27.27 16.83 28.62
CA VAL A 83 -27.86 17.20 27.32
C VAL A 83 -27.23 18.47 26.74
N GLN A 84 -26.77 19.40 27.59
CA GLN A 84 -26.09 20.61 27.13
C GLN A 84 -24.69 20.30 26.60
N GLY A 85 -23.88 19.53 27.35
CA GLY A 85 -22.59 19.06 26.87
C GLY A 85 -22.68 18.28 25.56
N PHE A 86 -23.79 17.55 25.34
CA PHE A 86 -24.03 16.87 24.06
C PHE A 86 -24.35 17.84 22.92
N SER A 87 -25.14 18.88 23.17
CA SER A 87 -25.38 19.96 22.19
C SER A 87 -24.07 20.65 21.82
N ASP A 88 -23.28 21.06 22.82
CA ASP A 88 -21.99 21.73 22.64
C ASP A 88 -21.00 20.85 21.86
N TYR A 89 -20.95 19.54 22.17
CA TYR A 89 -20.14 18.57 21.43
C TYR A 89 -20.60 18.40 19.97
N MET A 90 -21.91 18.35 19.71
CA MET A 90 -22.45 18.22 18.36
C MET A 90 -22.21 19.48 17.52
N ASP A 91 -22.30 20.66 18.11
CA ASP A 91 -21.94 21.92 17.44
C ASP A 91 -20.45 22.01 17.16
N ASP A 92 -19.59 21.61 18.09
CA ASP A 92 -18.13 21.61 17.87
C ASP A 92 -17.70 20.52 16.86
N LEU A 93 -18.40 19.38 16.81
CA LEU A 93 -18.24 18.35 15.77
C LEU A 93 -18.69 18.86 14.39
N SER A 94 -19.84 19.53 14.32
CA SER A 94 -20.37 20.17 13.11
C SER A 94 -19.41 21.23 12.56
N LYS A 95 -18.87 22.07 13.46
CA LYS A 95 -17.85 23.09 13.15
C LYS A 95 -16.56 22.47 12.62
N ARG A 96 -16.04 21.40 13.25
CA ARG A 96 -14.88 20.64 12.75
C ARG A 96 -15.16 20.01 11.38
N TYR A 97 -16.37 19.52 11.14
CA TYR A 97 -16.77 18.99 9.84
C TYR A 97 -16.82 20.09 8.77
N SER A 98 -17.38 21.27 9.07
CA SER A 98 -17.33 22.41 8.14
C SER A 98 -15.90 22.79 7.80
N MET A 99 -15.04 23.00 8.82
CA MET A 99 -13.62 23.33 8.61
C MET A 99 -12.89 22.29 7.77
N SER A 100 -13.18 21.00 7.96
CA SER A 100 -12.65 19.91 7.14
C SER A 100 -13.11 19.98 5.69
N MET A 101 -14.40 20.25 5.47
CA MET A 101 -14.96 20.43 4.12
C MET A 101 -14.45 21.71 3.44
N ASP A 102 -14.18 22.78 4.18
CA ASP A 102 -13.59 24.01 3.68
C ASP A 102 -12.10 23.83 3.32
N GLU A 103 -11.35 23.07 4.11
CA GLU A 103 -9.98 22.63 3.76
C GLU A 103 -9.99 21.77 2.49
N VAL A 104 -10.91 20.79 2.37
CA VAL A 104 -11.07 19.97 1.16
C VAL A 104 -11.43 20.83 -0.05
N ARG A 105 -12.29 21.85 0.09
CA ARG A 105 -12.58 22.83 -0.97
C ARG A 105 -11.32 23.62 -1.35
N ARG A 106 -10.56 24.14 -0.38
CA ARG A 106 -9.32 24.90 -0.64
C ARG A 106 -8.29 24.04 -1.39
N LEU A 107 -8.03 22.83 -0.89
CA LEU A 107 -7.13 21.86 -1.52
C LEU A 107 -7.60 21.44 -2.92
N SER A 108 -8.91 21.37 -3.18
CA SER A 108 -9.45 21.11 -4.52
C SER A 108 -9.14 22.27 -5.49
N ILE A 109 -9.28 23.52 -5.03
CA ILE A 109 -8.97 24.73 -5.82
C ILE A 109 -7.46 24.84 -6.05
N GLU A 110 -6.63 24.54 -5.06
CA GLU A 110 -5.16 24.48 -5.19
C GLU A 110 -4.73 23.38 -6.18
N LEU A 111 -5.39 22.21 -6.16
CA LEU A 111 -5.14 21.12 -7.09
C LEU A 111 -5.58 21.46 -8.53
N GLU A 112 -6.68 22.19 -8.71
CA GLU A 112 -7.07 22.69 -10.04
C GLU A 112 -6.14 23.81 -10.54
N GLY A 113 -5.70 24.71 -9.65
CA GLY A 113 -4.73 25.77 -9.96
C GLY A 113 -3.36 25.22 -10.35
N THR A 114 -2.83 24.25 -9.61
CA THR A 114 -1.56 23.57 -9.95
C THR A 114 -1.67 22.74 -11.23
N LYS A 115 -2.80 22.07 -11.47
CA LYS A 115 -3.09 21.40 -12.76
C LYS A 115 -3.14 22.38 -13.94
N LYS A 116 -3.69 23.59 -13.74
CA LYS A 116 -3.69 24.66 -14.74
C LYS A 116 -2.26 25.15 -15.03
N GLN A 117 -1.45 25.40 -14.00
CA GLN A 117 -0.04 25.77 -14.16
C GLN A 117 0.78 24.67 -14.86
N ALA A 118 0.54 23.40 -14.55
CA ALA A 118 1.20 22.28 -15.22
C ALA A 118 0.84 22.20 -16.71
N ASN A 119 -0.43 22.48 -17.07
CA ASN A 119 -0.85 22.59 -18.47
C ASN A 119 -0.21 23.80 -19.17
N GLU A 120 -0.14 24.97 -18.51
CA GLU A 120 0.50 26.18 -19.05
C GLU A 120 2.01 25.96 -19.29
N GLN A 121 2.72 25.29 -18.37
CA GLN A 121 4.11 24.86 -18.55
C GLN A 121 4.27 23.82 -19.66
N LYS A 122 3.32 22.89 -19.80
CA LYS A 122 3.31 21.91 -20.90
C LYS A 122 3.14 22.60 -22.25
N GLU A 123 2.18 23.50 -22.39
CA GLU A 123 2.01 24.29 -23.62
C GLU A 123 3.24 25.16 -23.93
N ALA A 124 3.86 25.78 -22.93
CA ALA A 124 5.08 26.56 -23.10
C ALA A 124 6.25 25.69 -23.57
N SER A 125 6.40 24.47 -23.03
CA SER A 125 7.44 23.54 -23.48
C SER A 125 7.15 22.95 -24.87
N GLU A 126 5.89 22.69 -25.23
CA GLU A 126 5.49 22.28 -26.58
C GLU A 126 5.76 23.39 -27.62
N LYS A 127 5.45 24.65 -27.30
CA LYS A 127 5.79 25.82 -28.14
C LYS A 127 7.32 25.99 -28.29
N ALA A 128 8.09 25.78 -27.22
CA ALA A 128 9.55 25.81 -27.28
C ALA A 128 10.14 24.67 -28.14
N ILE A 129 9.57 23.46 -28.05
CA ILE A 129 9.96 22.31 -28.89
C ILE A 129 9.64 22.60 -30.37
N GLN A 130 8.47 23.17 -30.68
CA GLN A 130 8.10 23.57 -32.04
C GLN A 130 9.06 24.64 -32.59
N GLY A 131 9.44 25.65 -31.79
CA GLY A 131 10.44 26.64 -32.19
C GLY A 131 11.81 26.04 -32.50
N LEU A 132 12.27 25.07 -31.69
CA LEU A 132 13.50 24.33 -31.94
C LEU A 132 13.41 23.42 -33.17
N GLN A 133 12.23 22.84 -33.46
CA GLN A 133 11.99 22.08 -34.69
C GLN A 133 12.05 22.98 -35.93
N GLN A 134 11.40 24.15 -35.90
CA GLN A 134 11.47 25.12 -37.00
C GLN A 134 12.92 25.59 -37.23
N GLN A 135 13.66 25.92 -36.17
CA GLN A 135 15.09 26.26 -36.28
C GLN A 135 15.92 25.10 -36.86
N LEU A 136 15.57 23.85 -36.55
CA LEU A 136 16.25 22.68 -37.12
C LEU A 136 15.96 22.53 -38.63
N GLU A 137 14.76 22.86 -39.08
CA GLU A 137 14.39 22.89 -40.51
C GLU A 137 15.08 24.04 -41.25
N GLU A 138 15.10 25.24 -40.68
CA GLU A 138 15.82 26.42 -41.21
C GLU A 138 17.33 26.13 -41.35
N ASN A 139 17.95 25.51 -40.34
CA ASN A 139 19.34 25.04 -40.40
C ASN A 139 19.52 23.91 -41.43
N SER A 140 18.58 22.98 -41.56
CA SER A 140 18.61 21.90 -42.55
C SER A 140 18.59 22.44 -43.98
N THR A 141 17.70 23.40 -44.28
CA THR A 141 17.65 24.06 -45.59
C THR A 141 18.91 24.89 -45.87
N SER A 142 19.47 25.55 -44.85
CA SER A 142 20.74 26.27 -44.97
C SER A 142 21.91 25.32 -45.28
N ILE A 143 21.93 24.13 -44.66
CA ILE A 143 22.92 23.07 -44.93
C ILE A 143 22.74 22.49 -46.34
N GLN A 144 21.51 22.40 -46.88
CA GLN A 144 21.26 21.99 -48.26
C GLN A 144 21.79 23.02 -49.26
N GLN A 145 21.49 24.32 -49.06
CA GLN A 145 22.03 25.40 -49.89
C GLN A 145 23.57 25.45 -49.90
N LEU A 146 24.20 25.24 -48.74
CA LEU A 146 25.66 25.16 -48.63
C LEU A 146 26.23 23.93 -49.37
N ARG A 147 25.51 22.80 -49.43
CA ARG A 147 25.91 21.63 -50.24
C ARG A 147 25.83 21.94 -51.73
N GLU A 148 24.75 22.54 -52.21
CA GLU A 148 24.59 22.95 -53.61
C GLU A 148 25.67 23.97 -54.04
N GLN A 149 26.07 24.88 -53.15
CA GLN A 149 27.22 25.77 -53.36
C GLN A 149 28.55 25.01 -53.43
N ILE A 150 28.79 24.02 -52.56
CA ILE A 150 29.99 23.18 -52.60
C ILE A 150 30.05 22.34 -53.90
N ASP A 151 28.92 21.77 -54.31
CA ASP A 151 28.84 20.93 -55.52
C ASP A 151 29.03 21.78 -56.80
N SER A 152 28.43 22.97 -56.88
CA SER A 152 28.64 23.89 -58.01
C SER A 152 30.07 24.45 -58.06
N LEU A 153 30.69 24.79 -56.92
CA LEU A 153 32.12 25.12 -56.86
C LEU A 153 33.02 23.94 -57.26
N THR A 154 32.61 22.71 -56.94
CA THR A 154 33.32 21.48 -57.33
C THR A 154 33.21 21.22 -58.84
N GLN A 155 32.07 21.51 -59.47
CA GLN A 155 31.91 21.52 -60.93
C GLN A 155 32.76 22.61 -61.60
N GLN A 156 32.74 23.85 -61.11
CA GLN A 156 33.60 24.91 -61.64
C GLN A 156 35.09 24.53 -61.53
N LYS A 157 35.50 23.92 -60.42
CA LYS A 157 36.86 23.42 -60.22
C LYS A 157 37.23 22.30 -61.21
N SER A 158 36.32 21.39 -61.55
CA SER A 158 36.58 20.32 -62.53
C SER A 158 36.60 20.85 -63.98
N GLU A 159 35.81 21.88 -64.31
CA GLU A 159 35.95 22.61 -65.57
C GLU A 159 37.28 23.36 -65.70
N LEU A 160 37.77 23.96 -64.62
CA LEU A 160 39.07 24.64 -64.62
C LEU A 160 40.23 23.64 -64.73
N LEU A 161 40.13 22.48 -64.08
CA LEU A 161 41.12 21.39 -64.20
C LEU A 161 41.16 20.78 -65.61
N SER A 162 40.00 20.58 -66.25
CA SER A 162 39.95 20.07 -67.64
C SER A 162 40.44 21.09 -68.66
N LYS A 163 40.34 22.40 -68.38
CA LYS A 163 40.92 23.48 -69.21
C LYS A 163 42.44 23.70 -69.02
N THR A 164 43.07 23.13 -67.97
CA THR A 164 44.49 23.39 -67.64
C THR A 164 45.42 22.18 -67.81
N THR A 165 44.90 20.98 -68.06
CA THR A 165 45.71 19.74 -68.08
C THR A 165 46.11 19.32 -69.49
N ALA A 166 47.18 19.91 -70.04
CA ALA A 166 47.74 19.58 -71.35
C ALA A 166 49.28 19.43 -71.35
N VAL A 167 49.85 18.88 -70.26
CA VAL A 167 51.29 18.54 -70.16
C VAL A 167 51.45 17.15 -69.53
N SER A 168 52.42 16.38 -70.04
CA SER A 168 52.67 14.96 -69.74
C SER A 168 53.21 14.69 -68.33
N PRO A 169 53.04 13.45 -67.79
CA PRO A 169 53.36 13.12 -66.39
C PRO A 169 54.83 12.74 -66.17
N SER A 170 55.29 12.86 -64.92
CA SER A 170 56.53 12.22 -64.45
C SER A 170 56.41 11.75 -62.99
N VAL A 171 56.70 10.46 -62.79
CA VAL A 171 57.32 9.78 -61.64
C VAL A 171 57.30 10.47 -60.26
N VAL A 172 56.67 9.83 -59.27
CA VAL A 172 57.33 9.25 -58.08
C VAL A 172 56.35 8.34 -57.32
N THR A 173 56.79 7.14 -56.95
CA THR A 173 56.00 6.16 -56.18
C THR A 173 56.33 6.23 -54.68
N TYR A 174 55.32 6.44 -53.84
CA TYR A 174 55.37 6.05 -52.42
C TYR A 174 54.08 5.32 -52.04
N ALA A 175 54.20 4.18 -51.36
CA ALA A 175 53.08 3.32 -51.01
C ALA A 175 52.63 3.56 -49.55
N PRO A 176 51.32 3.78 -49.29
CA PRO A 176 50.78 3.80 -47.94
C PRO A 176 50.40 2.39 -47.47
N THR A 177 50.89 1.99 -46.29
CA THR A 177 50.59 0.69 -45.69
C THR A 177 49.13 0.57 -45.26
N VAL A 178 48.37 -0.37 -45.85
CA VAL A 178 46.96 -0.60 -45.51
C VAL A 178 46.82 -1.31 -44.17
N VAL A 179 46.54 -0.55 -43.10
CA VAL A 179 46.19 -1.10 -41.78
C VAL A 179 44.71 -1.43 -41.73
N GLN A 180 44.36 -2.72 -41.85
CA GLN A 180 43.00 -3.21 -41.67
C GLN A 180 42.53 -3.09 -40.21
N GLN A 181 41.75 -2.06 -39.88
CA GLN A 181 41.00 -2.03 -38.61
C GLN A 181 39.69 -2.82 -38.75
N LYS A 182 39.57 -3.93 -38.00
CA LYS A 182 38.32 -4.70 -37.91
C LYS A 182 37.26 -3.92 -37.10
N PRO A 183 35.98 -3.90 -37.53
CA PRO A 183 34.91 -3.40 -36.68
C PRO A 183 34.77 -4.27 -35.43
N ARG A 184 34.92 -3.65 -34.25
CA ARG A 184 34.96 -4.35 -32.95
C ARG A 184 33.55 -4.49 -32.38
N ASN A 185 32.82 -5.53 -32.82
CA ASN A 185 31.43 -5.80 -32.40
C ASN A 185 31.22 -5.66 -30.88
N TRP A 186 30.33 -4.74 -30.47
CA TRP A 186 29.90 -4.58 -29.08
C TRP A 186 28.92 -5.69 -28.69
N SER A 187 29.44 -6.76 -28.08
CA SER A 187 28.62 -7.83 -27.53
C SER A 187 27.92 -7.37 -26.23
N LYS A 188 26.59 -7.56 -26.17
CA LYS A 188 25.74 -7.17 -25.03
C LYS A 188 26.08 -7.98 -23.77
N LYS A 189 27.03 -7.51 -22.96
CA LYS A 189 27.42 -8.18 -21.71
C LYS A 189 26.40 -7.87 -20.60
N ARG A 190 25.63 -8.90 -20.20
CA ARG A 190 24.61 -8.82 -19.14
C ARG A 190 25.23 -8.35 -17.83
N VAL A 191 24.68 -7.32 -17.19
CA VAL A 191 25.06 -6.89 -15.85
C VAL A 191 24.43 -7.85 -14.83
N SER A 192 25.25 -8.69 -14.19
CA SER A 192 24.84 -9.44 -13.00
C SER A 192 24.93 -8.55 -11.75
N LYS A 193 23.96 -8.68 -10.84
CA LYS A 193 23.95 -7.91 -9.59
C LYS A 193 24.99 -8.49 -8.60
N GLY A 194 26.06 -7.75 -8.35
CA GLY A 194 27.08 -8.10 -7.35
C GLY A 194 27.10 -7.13 -6.17
N LYS A 195 26.45 -7.48 -5.06
CA LYS A 195 26.68 -6.83 -3.75
C LYS A 195 27.95 -7.40 -3.13
N SER A 196 28.86 -6.56 -2.64
CA SER A 196 29.37 -6.60 -1.24
C SER A 196 30.37 -5.47 -0.97
N HIS A 197 30.59 -5.15 0.30
CA HIS A 197 31.45 -4.04 0.74
C HIS A 197 32.95 -4.36 0.65
N ARG A 198 33.76 -3.35 0.35
CA ARG A 198 35.04 -3.13 1.04
C ARG A 198 35.19 -1.65 1.43
N ARG A 199 35.37 -1.40 2.72
CA ARG A 199 35.54 -0.07 3.34
C ARG A 199 37.02 0.14 3.64
N ALA A 200 37.76 0.76 2.71
CA ALA A 200 39.17 1.12 2.92
C ALA A 200 39.27 2.53 3.50
N LYS A 201 40.08 2.72 4.54
CA LYS A 201 40.39 4.05 5.11
C LYS A 201 41.65 4.59 4.44
N SER A 202 41.52 5.65 3.62
CA SER A 202 42.65 6.51 3.27
C SER A 202 42.95 7.49 4.41
N ARG A 203 44.22 7.88 4.55
CA ARG A 203 44.68 8.90 5.50
C ARG A 203 44.56 10.30 4.86
N PRO A 204 44.37 11.37 5.65
CA PRO A 204 44.72 12.71 5.18
C PRO A 204 46.24 12.82 5.00
N ILE A 205 46.65 13.59 4.00
CA ILE A 205 48.03 14.07 3.81
C ILE A 205 48.00 15.58 4.10
N LEU A 206 49.05 16.12 4.72
CA LEU A 206 49.11 17.55 5.05
C LEU A 206 49.22 18.41 3.77
N PRO A 207 48.66 19.63 3.77
CA PRO A 207 49.13 20.68 2.86
C PRO A 207 50.56 21.08 3.26
N THR A 208 51.39 21.37 2.26
CA THR A 208 52.74 21.91 2.47
C THR A 208 52.77 23.33 1.93
N ASP A 209 52.45 24.30 2.79
CA ASP A 209 52.52 25.72 2.42
C ASP A 209 54.00 26.14 2.28
N LEU A 210 54.36 26.64 1.09
CA LEU A 210 55.59 27.40 0.85
C LEU A 210 55.24 28.57 -0.08
N PRO A 211 55.40 29.83 0.36
CA PRO A 211 54.98 30.98 -0.44
C PRO A 211 55.97 31.30 -1.56
N SER A 212 55.44 31.56 -2.75
CA SER A 212 56.17 32.27 -3.80
C SER A 212 56.42 33.72 -3.36
N LEU A 213 57.66 34.17 -3.46
CA LEU A 213 58.03 35.59 -3.41
C LEU A 213 58.63 35.97 -4.75
N GLU A 214 57.84 36.69 -5.56
CA GLU A 214 58.31 37.41 -6.74
C GLU A 214 58.69 38.86 -6.34
N GLU A 215 59.25 39.60 -7.30
CA GLU A 215 59.58 41.04 -7.23
C GLU A 215 60.75 41.41 -6.27
N GLU A 216 61.55 42.46 -6.51
CA GLU A 216 61.49 43.51 -7.54
C GLU A 216 62.79 43.57 -8.37
N VAL A 217 62.68 44.01 -9.64
CA VAL A 217 63.81 44.60 -10.39
C VAL A 217 63.31 45.85 -11.13
N PRO A 218 63.67 47.07 -10.69
CA PRO A 218 63.15 48.29 -11.30
C PRO A 218 63.82 48.59 -12.65
N GLN A 219 63.00 48.80 -13.68
CA GLN A 219 63.44 49.51 -14.89
C GLN A 219 63.57 51.00 -14.58
N SER A 220 64.63 51.66 -15.05
CA SER A 220 64.65 53.13 -15.14
C SER A 220 65.44 53.62 -16.36
N ASN A 221 64.72 54.37 -17.19
CA ASN A 221 65.10 55.45 -18.10
C ASN A 221 66.58 55.60 -18.52
N ASN A 222 66.94 55.50 -19.81
CA ASN A 222 66.54 56.38 -20.92
C ASN A 222 67.05 57.83 -20.76
N VAL A 223 68.17 58.14 -21.42
CA VAL A 223 68.62 59.52 -21.75
C VAL A 223 69.16 59.51 -23.18
N ASN A 224 68.58 60.35 -24.05
CA ASN A 224 69.09 60.67 -25.39
C ASN A 224 70.02 61.89 -25.35
N GLY A 225 70.81 62.09 -26.41
CA GLY A 225 71.67 63.26 -26.65
C GLY A 225 73.12 62.81 -26.87
N ASP A 226 73.70 62.89 -28.07
CA ASP A 226 74.05 64.12 -28.81
C ASP A 226 74.79 65.15 -27.95
N GLU A 227 76.10 65.34 -28.19
CA GLU A 227 76.55 66.45 -29.05
C GLU A 227 78.08 66.48 -29.32
N LYS A 228 78.43 66.66 -30.61
CA LYS A 228 79.43 67.61 -31.16
C LYS A 228 80.92 67.64 -30.68
N LYS A 229 81.79 67.51 -31.69
CA LYS A 229 82.99 68.33 -32.00
C LYS A 229 84.24 68.30 -31.07
N LEU A 230 85.30 67.66 -31.56
CA LEU A 230 86.68 68.18 -31.73
C LEU A 230 87.46 67.09 -32.49
N ASN A 231 88.06 67.21 -33.69
CA ASN A 231 88.41 68.30 -34.60
C ASN A 231 89.66 69.15 -34.26
N LYS A 232 90.71 68.86 -35.05
CA LYS A 232 91.74 69.77 -35.62
C LYS A 232 93.11 69.96 -34.93
N ASP A 233 94.11 70.15 -35.83
CA ASP A 233 95.46 70.72 -35.66
C ASP A 233 96.45 69.89 -34.78
N THR A 234 97.74 69.66 -35.13
CA THR A 234 98.65 70.04 -36.25
C THR A 234 99.47 68.79 -36.68
N SER A 235 99.92 68.51 -37.91
CA SER A 235 100.50 69.32 -39.02
C SER A 235 101.95 69.79 -38.79
N ILE A 236 102.79 69.74 -39.86
CA ILE A 236 104.15 70.33 -39.98
C ILE A 236 105.24 69.53 -39.20
N THR A 237 106.44 69.20 -39.72
CA THR A 237 107.25 69.83 -40.79
C THR A 237 107.85 68.83 -41.81
N GLN A 238 107.90 69.25 -43.07
CA GLN A 238 108.78 68.72 -44.12
C GLN A 238 109.65 69.88 -44.63
N LYS A 239 111.00 69.78 -44.53
CA LYS A 239 112.03 70.64 -45.16
C LYS A 239 113.39 69.92 -44.96
N GLN A 240 114.16 69.59 -45.99
CA GLN A 240 114.96 70.43 -46.91
C GLN A 240 116.22 71.05 -46.27
N GLN A 241 117.36 70.80 -46.92
CA GLN A 241 118.52 71.70 -47.05
C GLN A 241 119.40 71.92 -45.79
N ASP A 242 120.72 72.16 -45.88
CA ASP A 242 121.62 72.42 -47.02
C ASP A 242 123.00 71.75 -46.87
N SER A 243 123.83 71.79 -47.92
CA SER A 243 125.28 71.53 -47.90
C SER A 243 126.06 72.85 -47.80
N PRO A 244 127.32 72.91 -47.33
CA PRO A 244 128.43 73.05 -48.32
C PRO A 244 129.88 72.64 -47.90
N ARG A 245 130.70 72.37 -48.93
CA ARG A 245 132.12 72.78 -49.19
C ARG A 245 133.22 72.80 -48.09
N GLY A 246 134.35 72.19 -48.46
CA GLY A 246 135.76 72.53 -48.11
C GLY A 246 136.69 71.42 -48.66
N ASN A 247 137.73 71.60 -49.51
CA ASN A 247 138.92 72.48 -49.50
C ASN A 247 139.74 72.33 -48.20
N THR A 248 141.07 72.13 -48.18
CA THR A 248 142.19 72.34 -49.16
C THR A 248 143.09 71.07 -49.32
N GLN A 249 144.05 70.89 -50.26
CA GLN A 249 145.27 71.67 -50.63
C GLN A 249 146.25 71.80 -49.42
N THR A 250 147.59 71.66 -49.50
CA THR A 250 148.58 71.64 -50.62
C THR A 250 149.83 70.75 -50.35
N ASP A 251 150.61 70.51 -51.43
CA ASP A 251 152.08 70.33 -51.53
C ASP A 251 152.90 71.56 -51.02
N PRO A 252 154.25 71.70 -51.16
CA PRO A 252 155.39 70.74 -51.11
C PRO A 252 156.58 71.33 -50.27
N GLU A 253 157.82 71.32 -50.82
CA GLU A 253 158.99 72.22 -50.56
C GLU A 253 160.11 71.70 -49.61
N LEU A 254 161.42 72.05 -49.70
CA LEU A 254 162.48 72.01 -50.78
C LEU A 254 163.85 72.31 -50.06
N VAL A 255 164.88 72.82 -50.78
CA VAL A 255 166.15 73.44 -50.30
C VAL A 255 167.22 72.41 -49.80
N LEU A 256 168.44 72.23 -50.34
CA LEU A 256 169.61 73.12 -50.70
C LEU A 256 170.36 73.64 -49.44
N GLU A 257 171.68 73.92 -49.37
CA GLU A 257 172.87 73.62 -50.20
C GLU A 257 174.05 73.27 -49.21
N THR A 258 175.39 73.44 -49.33
CA THR A 258 176.43 74.02 -50.23
C THR A 258 177.74 73.20 -49.95
N VAL A 259 178.65 72.90 -50.88
CA VAL A 259 179.85 73.68 -51.33
C VAL A 259 180.71 74.28 -50.18
N GLY A 260 182.04 74.11 -50.10
CA GLY A 260 182.96 73.24 -50.87
C GLY A 260 184.46 73.59 -50.75
N VAL A 261 185.29 72.73 -51.37
CA VAL A 261 186.62 72.99 -51.98
C VAL A 261 187.82 73.45 -51.13
N SER A 262 188.86 72.60 -51.14
CA SER A 262 190.23 72.99 -51.55
C SER A 262 190.81 71.93 -52.51
N ASP A 263 191.96 72.20 -53.13
CA ASP A 263 192.61 71.34 -54.15
C ASP A 263 194.06 71.05 -53.77
N ASP A 264 194.35 69.80 -53.36
CA ASP A 264 195.58 69.07 -53.70
C ASP A 264 195.55 67.61 -53.19
N GLU A 265 194.74 67.29 -52.17
CA GLU A 265 194.54 65.91 -51.68
C GLU A 265 193.66 65.03 -52.61
N ARG A 266 193.26 65.57 -53.79
CA ARG A 266 192.22 65.02 -54.66
C ARG A 266 192.50 63.68 -55.33
N LYS A 267 193.62 63.00 -55.07
CA LYS A 267 193.85 61.62 -55.57
C LYS A 267 193.43 60.51 -54.61
N ALA A 268 193.29 60.77 -53.32
CA ALA A 268 192.78 59.76 -52.37
C ALA A 268 191.23 59.76 -52.32
N SER A 269 190.60 60.93 -52.38
CA SER A 269 189.16 61.09 -52.12
C SER A 269 188.24 60.38 -53.13
N TYR A 270 188.64 60.28 -54.41
CA TYR A 270 187.75 59.70 -55.45
C TYR A 270 187.53 58.18 -55.31
N GLU A 271 188.47 57.42 -54.76
CA GLU A 271 188.27 55.98 -54.53
C GLU A 271 187.27 55.73 -53.38
N GLU A 272 187.29 56.59 -52.35
CA GLU A 272 186.35 56.52 -51.23
C GLU A 272 184.92 56.93 -51.63
N GLN A 273 184.76 57.96 -52.48
CA GLN A 273 183.44 58.34 -53.00
C GLN A 273 182.78 57.21 -53.83
N ILE A 274 183.56 56.43 -54.58
CA ILE A 274 183.06 55.26 -55.32
C ILE A 274 182.57 54.15 -54.36
N ALA A 275 183.21 53.99 -53.20
CA ALA A 275 182.75 53.06 -52.17
C ALA A 275 181.44 53.53 -51.51
N GLN A 276 181.32 54.83 -51.19
CA GLN A 276 180.11 55.40 -50.59
C GLN A 276 178.89 55.28 -51.53
N LEU A 277 179.06 55.57 -52.84
CA LEU A 277 177.98 55.45 -53.84
C LEU A 277 177.47 54.02 -54.03
N LYS A 278 178.31 52.99 -53.83
CA LYS A 278 177.87 51.59 -53.87
C LYS A 278 177.01 51.21 -52.66
N ASN A 279 177.28 51.77 -51.48
CA ASN A 279 176.45 51.54 -50.30
C ASN A 279 175.07 52.23 -50.44
N THR A 280 175.01 53.47 -50.93
CA THR A 280 173.72 54.19 -51.08
C THR A 280 172.81 53.57 -52.14
N LEU A 281 173.37 53.00 -53.23
CA LEU A 281 172.59 52.19 -54.18
C LEU A 281 171.99 50.95 -53.52
N LYS A 282 172.77 50.20 -52.75
CA LYS A 282 172.31 48.99 -52.04
C LYS A 282 171.23 49.30 -50.99
N GLN A 283 171.32 50.50 -50.38
CA GLN A 283 170.32 51.00 -49.44
C GLN A 283 168.99 51.35 -50.15
N ARG A 284 169.04 52.06 -51.29
CA ARG A 284 167.89 52.34 -52.16
C ARG A 284 167.20 51.07 -52.67
N GLU A 285 167.96 50.01 -52.92
CA GLU A 285 167.43 48.73 -53.41
C GLU A 285 166.64 47.97 -52.33
N ASN A 286 167.12 47.99 -51.07
CA ASN A 286 166.38 47.50 -49.90
C ASN A 286 165.13 48.34 -49.57
N GLU A 287 165.21 49.66 -49.71
CA GLU A 287 164.05 50.56 -49.57
C GLU A 287 162.96 50.21 -50.59
N LYS A 288 163.35 49.92 -51.84
CA LYS A 288 162.42 49.54 -52.91
C LYS A 288 161.73 48.19 -52.65
N SER A 289 162.42 47.18 -52.12
CA SER A 289 161.76 45.93 -51.74
C SER A 289 160.80 46.14 -50.56
N SER A 290 161.20 46.89 -49.53
CA SER A 290 160.31 47.18 -48.39
C SER A 290 159.05 47.96 -48.80
N ILE A 291 159.15 48.88 -49.78
CA ILE A 291 157.98 49.57 -50.35
C ILE A 291 157.08 48.59 -51.11
N GLN A 292 157.65 47.62 -51.84
CA GLN A 292 156.87 46.61 -52.56
C GLN A 292 156.09 45.71 -51.59
N ASP A 293 156.74 45.21 -50.53
CA ASP A 293 156.11 44.38 -49.50
C ASP A 293 154.98 45.14 -48.76
N LEU A 294 155.16 46.43 -48.51
CA LEU A 294 154.10 47.30 -47.98
C LEU A 294 152.93 47.47 -48.97
N LEU A 295 153.22 47.60 -50.27
CA LEU A 295 152.19 47.76 -51.30
C LEU A 295 151.34 46.49 -51.47
N ASP A 296 151.96 45.32 -51.41
CA ASP A 296 151.25 44.04 -51.52
C ASP A 296 150.52 43.65 -50.23
N THR A 297 151.06 43.94 -49.04
CA THR A 297 150.30 43.80 -47.79
C THR A 297 149.13 44.79 -47.69
N GLU A 298 149.24 46.01 -48.25
CA GLU A 298 148.10 46.94 -48.34
C GLU A 298 147.04 46.48 -49.34
N ARG A 299 147.44 45.79 -50.42
CA ARG A 299 146.51 45.09 -51.34
C ARG A 299 145.81 43.94 -50.65
N GLU A 300 146.51 43.11 -49.89
CA GLU A 300 145.90 42.02 -49.10
C GLU A 300 144.91 42.56 -48.07
N LYS A 301 145.24 43.63 -47.33
CA LYS A 301 144.29 44.33 -46.44
C LYS A 301 143.05 44.80 -47.20
N ASN A 302 143.21 45.41 -48.37
CA ASN A 302 142.09 45.88 -49.19
C ASN A 302 141.21 44.72 -49.71
N VAL A 303 141.80 43.58 -50.07
CA VAL A 303 141.06 42.37 -50.47
C VAL A 303 140.33 41.75 -49.26
N ALA A 304 141.00 41.63 -48.11
CA ALA A 304 140.41 41.15 -46.88
C ALA A 304 139.27 42.05 -46.38
N GLN A 305 139.43 43.37 -46.45
CA GLN A 305 138.40 44.35 -46.10
C GLN A 305 137.20 44.28 -47.06
N LYS A 306 137.43 44.10 -48.37
CA LYS A 306 136.35 43.85 -49.34
C LYS A 306 135.60 42.56 -49.03
N LEU A 307 136.29 41.44 -48.84
CA LEU A 307 135.67 40.15 -48.49
C LEU A 307 134.92 40.23 -47.15
N ALA A 308 135.47 40.92 -46.14
CA ALA A 308 134.78 41.18 -44.88
C ALA A 308 133.50 42.00 -45.11
N SER A 309 133.56 43.10 -45.88
CA SER A 309 132.39 43.91 -46.21
C SER A 309 131.33 43.14 -47.02
N GLU A 310 131.74 42.28 -47.95
CA GLU A 310 130.85 41.47 -48.77
C GLU A 310 130.19 40.35 -47.95
N SER A 311 130.91 39.74 -47.01
CA SER A 311 130.33 38.81 -46.04
C SER A 311 129.36 39.49 -45.06
N LEU A 312 129.66 40.73 -44.65
CA LEU A 312 128.74 41.56 -43.85
C LEU A 312 127.48 41.92 -44.64
N ILE A 313 127.61 42.30 -45.91
CA ILE A 313 126.47 42.56 -46.81
C ILE A 313 125.60 41.31 -46.91
N LYS A 314 126.17 40.16 -47.28
CA LYS A 314 125.43 38.87 -47.34
C LYS A 314 124.81 38.47 -45.99
N ALA A 315 125.47 38.79 -44.87
CA ALA A 315 124.92 38.56 -43.53
C ALA A 315 123.79 39.55 -43.16
N THR A 316 123.79 40.78 -43.68
CA THR A 316 122.68 41.74 -43.50
C THR A 316 121.52 41.47 -44.46
N GLU A 317 121.78 41.08 -45.70
CA GLU A 317 120.77 40.68 -46.68
C GLU A 317 120.03 39.41 -46.24
N SER A 318 120.75 38.39 -45.77
CA SER A 318 120.14 37.17 -45.23
C SER A 318 119.34 37.44 -43.95
N LYS A 319 119.80 38.35 -43.07
CA LYS A 319 119.01 38.83 -41.91
C LYS A 319 117.78 39.64 -42.34
N LEU A 320 117.88 40.48 -43.38
CA LEU A 320 116.76 41.24 -43.91
C LEU A 320 115.70 40.32 -44.52
N LEU A 321 116.11 39.33 -45.32
CA LEU A 321 115.23 38.30 -45.87
C LEU A 321 114.61 37.41 -44.78
N ALA A 322 115.34 37.09 -43.71
CA ALA A 322 114.78 36.39 -42.56
C ALA A 322 113.76 37.25 -41.80
N SER A 323 114.04 38.54 -41.60
CA SER A 323 113.12 39.51 -41.00
C SER A 323 111.85 39.69 -41.83
N GLN A 324 111.99 39.86 -43.16
CA GLN A 324 110.86 39.96 -44.10
C GLN A 324 109.99 38.70 -44.09
N LYS A 325 110.59 37.50 -44.06
CA LYS A 325 109.84 36.25 -43.90
C LYS A 325 109.09 36.19 -42.57
N LEU A 326 109.73 36.63 -41.48
CA LEU A 326 109.10 36.71 -40.16
C LEU A 326 107.93 37.71 -40.14
N THR A 327 108.06 38.88 -40.77
CA THR A 327 106.95 39.84 -40.87
C THR A 327 105.80 39.30 -41.72
N THR A 328 106.07 38.69 -42.88
CA THR A 328 105.00 38.07 -43.69
C THR A 328 104.30 36.92 -42.99
N GLU A 329 105.01 36.18 -42.12
CA GLU A 329 104.43 35.10 -41.32
C GLU A 329 103.65 35.62 -40.10
N LEU A 330 104.09 36.71 -39.47
CA LEU A 330 103.30 37.39 -38.45
C LEU A 330 102.05 38.06 -39.05
N GLU A 331 102.13 38.56 -40.29
CA GLU A 331 100.98 39.08 -41.04
C GLU A 331 100.01 37.97 -41.49
N SER A 332 100.52 36.80 -41.91
CA SER A 332 99.69 35.63 -42.24
C SER A 332 98.94 35.11 -41.00
N GLN A 333 99.63 35.01 -39.85
CA GLN A 333 99.03 34.63 -38.57
C GLN A 333 98.04 35.68 -38.07
N LEU A 334 98.37 36.98 -38.18
CA LEU A 334 97.46 38.07 -37.78
C LEU A 334 96.18 38.10 -38.64
N THR A 335 96.27 37.82 -39.93
CA THR A 335 95.08 37.75 -40.81
C THR A 335 94.26 36.49 -40.56
N ALA A 336 94.90 35.34 -40.30
CA ALA A 336 94.22 34.11 -39.90
C ALA A 336 93.49 34.26 -38.55
N GLU A 337 94.11 34.88 -37.54
CA GLU A 337 93.45 35.14 -36.24
C GLU A 337 92.33 36.17 -36.35
N LYS A 338 92.48 37.21 -37.20
CA LYS A 338 91.35 38.12 -37.52
C LYS A 338 90.17 37.36 -38.12
N GLN A 339 90.43 36.49 -39.10
CA GLN A 339 89.37 35.69 -39.75
C GLN A 339 88.70 34.72 -38.76
N LYS A 340 89.45 34.07 -37.86
CA LYS A 340 88.87 33.26 -36.77
C LYS A 340 88.01 34.12 -35.83
N ASN A 341 88.49 35.31 -35.45
CA ASN A 341 87.77 36.19 -34.55
C ASN A 341 86.47 36.72 -35.19
N GLU A 342 86.48 37.03 -36.48
CA GLU A 342 85.26 37.35 -37.26
C GLU A 342 84.28 36.17 -37.29
N GLN A 343 84.76 34.94 -37.50
CA GLN A 343 83.94 33.72 -37.41
C GLN A 343 83.37 33.49 -36.00
N HIS A 344 84.14 33.75 -34.95
CA HIS A 344 83.67 33.68 -33.56
C HIS A 344 82.63 34.75 -33.24
N ILE A 345 82.81 35.99 -33.71
CA ILE A 345 81.82 37.06 -33.58
C ILE A 345 80.52 36.67 -34.30
N ALA A 346 80.60 36.18 -35.54
CA ALA A 346 79.44 35.70 -36.29
C ALA A 346 78.70 34.58 -35.55
N ALA A 347 79.42 33.56 -35.06
CA ALA A 347 78.84 32.47 -34.28
C ALA A 347 78.20 32.97 -32.96
N ILE A 348 78.81 33.93 -32.26
CA ILE A 348 78.24 34.55 -31.07
C ILE A 348 76.95 35.29 -31.41
N THR A 349 76.91 36.07 -32.51
CA THR A 349 75.68 36.77 -32.91
C THR A 349 74.55 35.82 -33.31
N GLN A 350 74.86 34.71 -33.98
CA GLN A 350 73.86 33.67 -34.28
C GLN A 350 73.32 33.03 -32.99
N LEU A 351 74.20 32.61 -32.08
CA LEU A 351 73.81 32.03 -30.78
C LEU A 351 73.03 33.01 -29.89
N GLN A 352 73.26 34.32 -30.04
CA GLN A 352 72.44 35.36 -29.40
C GLN A 352 71.03 35.43 -30.00
N ALA A 353 70.92 35.42 -31.34
CA ALA A 353 69.64 35.43 -32.04
C ALA A 353 68.79 34.16 -31.76
N ASP A 354 69.43 32.99 -31.77
CA ASP A 354 68.81 31.71 -31.41
C ASP A 354 68.34 31.73 -29.94
N ARG A 355 69.13 32.32 -29.03
CA ARG A 355 68.77 32.48 -27.61
C ARG A 355 67.62 33.45 -27.39
N SER A 356 67.43 34.48 -28.21
CA SER A 356 66.22 35.32 -28.17
C SER A 356 64.99 34.55 -28.69
N SER A 357 65.10 33.85 -29.83
CA SER A 357 64.01 33.04 -30.38
C SER A 357 63.55 31.94 -29.41
N LEU A 358 64.48 31.24 -28.77
CA LEU A 358 64.16 30.23 -27.74
C LEU A 358 63.53 30.84 -26.48
N ARG A 359 63.91 32.07 -26.10
CA ARG A 359 63.26 32.79 -24.99
C ARG A 359 61.81 33.17 -25.34
N GLU A 360 61.57 33.68 -26.54
CA GLU A 360 60.22 33.99 -27.02
C GLU A 360 59.34 32.73 -27.07
N GLN A 361 59.89 31.60 -27.55
CA GLN A 361 59.20 30.30 -27.54
C GLN A 361 58.90 29.79 -26.11
N ILE A 362 59.83 29.94 -25.17
CA ILE A 362 59.62 29.60 -23.75
C ILE A 362 58.51 30.47 -23.14
N ASN A 363 58.56 31.79 -23.36
CA ASN A 363 57.54 32.71 -22.84
C ASN A 363 56.16 32.40 -23.43
N ALA A 364 56.09 32.12 -24.74
CA ALA A 364 54.85 31.73 -25.42
C ALA A 364 54.32 30.35 -24.98
N ALA A 365 55.20 29.42 -24.58
CA ALA A 365 54.80 28.16 -23.96
C ALA A 365 54.26 28.38 -22.54
N GLN A 366 54.96 29.16 -21.70
CA GLN A 366 54.52 29.50 -20.35
C GLN A 366 53.17 30.21 -20.32
N ALA A 367 52.92 31.14 -21.25
CA ALA A 367 51.61 31.79 -21.39
C ALA A 367 50.49 30.80 -21.69
N LYS A 368 50.74 29.81 -22.57
CA LYS A 368 49.78 28.73 -22.87
C LYS A 368 49.60 27.75 -21.72
N THR A 369 50.63 27.50 -20.92
CA THR A 369 50.50 26.69 -19.69
C THR A 369 49.56 27.38 -18.71
N LYS A 370 49.76 28.67 -18.43
CA LYS A 370 48.84 29.46 -17.57
C LYS A 370 47.41 29.45 -18.11
N GLU A 371 47.23 29.69 -19.42
CA GLU A 371 45.91 29.65 -20.07
C GLU A 371 45.20 28.26 -19.95
N LEU A 372 45.97 27.17 -19.81
CA LEU A 372 45.43 25.82 -19.57
C LEU A 372 45.20 25.54 -18.09
N GLU A 373 46.04 26.07 -17.19
CA GLU A 373 45.86 26.01 -15.74
C GLU A 373 44.59 26.77 -15.31
N ASP A 374 44.38 27.98 -15.83
CA ASP A 374 43.15 28.78 -15.62
C ASP A 374 41.90 28.01 -16.09
N LYS A 375 41.97 27.37 -17.26
CA LYS A 375 40.86 26.55 -17.78
C LYS A 375 40.60 25.29 -16.96
N LEU A 376 41.63 24.67 -16.40
CA LEU A 376 41.47 23.55 -15.47
C LEU A 376 40.77 24.02 -14.18
N ALA A 377 41.19 25.14 -13.58
CA ALA A 377 40.53 25.71 -12.40
C ALA A 377 39.05 26.08 -12.68
N MET A 378 38.74 26.63 -13.86
CA MET A 378 37.35 26.87 -14.29
C MET A 378 36.53 25.58 -14.46
N LEU A 379 37.15 24.48 -14.91
CA LEU A 379 36.47 23.19 -15.06
C LEU A 379 36.30 22.48 -13.71
N GLU A 380 37.26 22.59 -12.79
CA GLU A 380 37.17 22.03 -11.43
C GLU A 380 36.09 22.73 -10.59
N THR A 381 36.00 24.06 -10.67
CA THR A 381 34.92 24.82 -10.03
C THR A 381 33.55 24.42 -10.57
N GLN A 382 33.37 24.40 -11.91
CA GLN A 382 32.14 23.90 -12.54
C GLN A 382 31.80 22.46 -12.16
N LEU A 383 32.80 21.57 -12.03
CA LEU A 383 32.58 20.19 -11.59
C LEU A 383 32.04 20.15 -10.15
N SER A 384 32.60 20.95 -9.24
CA SER A 384 32.12 21.05 -7.85
C SER A 384 30.70 21.61 -7.74
N GLU A 385 30.33 22.58 -8.60
CA GLU A 385 28.95 23.07 -8.71
C GLU A 385 27.99 21.98 -9.18
N LYS A 386 28.40 21.15 -10.15
CA LYS A 386 27.57 20.03 -10.64
C LYS A 386 27.48 18.92 -9.61
N GLU A 387 28.52 18.63 -8.83
CA GLU A 387 28.45 17.66 -7.73
C GLU A 387 27.51 18.13 -6.61
N THR A 388 27.56 19.40 -6.20
CA THR A 388 26.61 19.94 -5.21
C THR A 388 25.17 19.98 -5.73
N GLN A 389 24.97 20.31 -7.02
CA GLN A 389 23.65 20.20 -7.68
C GLN A 389 23.12 18.75 -7.68
N ILE A 390 23.97 17.77 -7.97
CA ILE A 390 23.62 16.34 -7.93
C ILE A 390 23.27 15.89 -6.50
N GLN A 391 24.03 16.33 -5.49
CA GLN A 391 23.73 16.02 -4.08
C GLN A 391 22.39 16.61 -3.63
N SER A 392 22.09 17.85 -4.02
CA SER A 392 20.80 18.50 -3.75
C SER A 392 19.64 17.71 -4.36
N LEU A 393 19.70 17.42 -5.67
CA LEU A 393 18.70 16.61 -6.37
C LEU A 393 18.56 15.19 -5.79
N HIS A 394 19.65 14.58 -5.32
CA HIS A 394 19.59 13.27 -4.66
C HIS A 394 18.85 13.33 -3.32
N SER A 395 19.01 14.41 -2.56
CA SER A 395 18.25 14.65 -1.32
C SER A 395 16.77 14.89 -1.59
N GLU A 396 16.44 15.65 -2.64
CA GLU A 396 15.07 15.93 -3.08
C GLU A 396 14.36 14.63 -3.54
N VAL A 397 15.02 13.83 -4.39
CA VAL A 397 14.53 12.50 -4.79
C VAL A 397 14.39 11.58 -3.57
N GLY A 398 15.29 11.67 -2.59
CA GLY A 398 15.15 10.97 -1.30
C GLY A 398 13.86 11.36 -0.58
N ASN A 399 13.64 12.66 -0.39
CA ASN A 399 12.44 13.21 0.26
C ASN A 399 11.15 12.79 -0.48
N ALA A 400 11.10 12.93 -1.80
CA ALA A 400 9.98 12.54 -2.64
C ALA A 400 9.66 11.04 -2.50
N ASN A 401 10.67 10.16 -2.45
CA ASN A 401 10.46 8.73 -2.21
C ASN A 401 9.90 8.44 -0.80
N THR A 402 10.30 9.18 0.23
CA THR A 402 9.70 9.02 1.57
C THR A 402 8.24 9.50 1.63
N LEU A 403 7.89 10.54 0.88
CA LEU A 403 6.51 11.03 0.76
C LEU A 403 5.63 10.04 0.00
N LEU A 404 6.10 9.55 -1.15
CA LEU A 404 5.40 8.54 -1.95
C LEU A 404 5.19 7.24 -1.16
N LYS A 405 6.16 6.83 -0.33
CA LYS A 405 5.97 5.69 0.58
C LYS A 405 4.86 5.96 1.60
N LYS A 406 4.86 7.11 2.28
CA LYS A 406 3.78 7.48 3.23
C LYS A 406 2.40 7.48 2.56
N GLN A 407 2.31 7.93 1.30
CA GLN A 407 1.07 7.89 0.53
C GLN A 407 0.64 6.45 0.18
N MET A 408 1.56 5.55 -0.16
CA MET A 408 1.26 4.13 -0.37
C MET A 408 0.82 3.42 0.92
N ASP A 409 1.50 3.68 2.04
CA ASP A 409 1.15 3.12 3.35
C ASP A 409 -0.27 3.58 3.74
N ALA A 410 -0.59 4.88 3.60
CA ALA A 410 -1.93 5.43 3.84
C ALA A 410 -3.00 4.87 2.88
N ALA A 411 -2.68 4.70 1.59
CA ALA A 411 -3.59 4.07 0.62
C ALA A 411 -3.92 2.61 0.98
N SER A 412 -2.95 1.87 1.54
CA SER A 412 -3.18 0.52 2.07
C SER A 412 -4.16 0.52 3.25
N ASP A 413 -4.05 1.48 4.17
CA ASP A 413 -4.99 1.61 5.29
C ASP A 413 -6.39 2.07 4.87
N TYR A 414 -6.51 2.93 3.86
CA TYR A 414 -7.83 3.24 3.26
C TYR A 414 -8.46 2.02 2.59
N ALA A 415 -7.67 1.19 1.88
CA ALA A 415 -8.15 -0.06 1.29
C ALA A 415 -8.63 -1.07 2.35
N ARG A 416 -7.92 -1.19 3.48
CA ARG A 416 -8.36 -2.01 4.64
C ARG A 416 -9.69 -1.51 5.22
N LYS A 417 -9.81 -0.20 5.47
CA LYS A 417 -11.04 0.41 5.99
C LYS A 417 -12.22 0.20 5.03
N TYR A 418 -12.00 0.35 3.73
CA TYR A 418 -13.03 0.09 2.72
C TYR A 418 -13.47 -1.38 2.69
N ALA A 419 -12.54 -2.34 2.85
CA ALA A 419 -12.88 -3.76 2.97
C ALA A 419 -13.76 -4.04 4.20
N MET A 420 -13.40 -3.51 5.37
CA MET A 420 -14.20 -3.65 6.60
C MET A 420 -15.59 -3.03 6.49
N ILE A 421 -15.72 -1.84 5.87
CA ILE A 421 -17.02 -1.20 5.62
C ILE A 421 -17.86 -2.04 4.63
N LYS A 422 -17.23 -2.63 3.61
CA LYS A 422 -17.93 -3.53 2.67
C LYS A 422 -18.44 -4.80 3.37
N GLU A 423 -17.61 -5.40 4.22
CA GLU A 423 -17.96 -6.60 5.01
C GLU A 423 -19.13 -6.32 5.98
N HIS A 424 -19.07 -5.19 6.70
CA HIS A 424 -20.16 -4.71 7.55
C HIS A 424 -21.45 -4.43 6.76
N ASN A 425 -21.36 -3.90 5.54
CA ASN A 425 -22.53 -3.66 4.69
C ASN A 425 -23.12 -4.97 4.13
N THR A 426 -22.31 -6.02 3.90
CA THR A 426 -22.84 -7.35 3.57
C THR A 426 -23.51 -8.01 4.77
N GLU A 427 -22.93 -7.88 5.97
CA GLU A 427 -23.51 -8.37 7.22
C GLU A 427 -24.89 -7.72 7.51
N LEU A 428 -24.99 -6.38 7.40
CA LEU A 428 -26.27 -5.68 7.49
C LEU A 428 -27.27 -6.12 6.39
N GLY A 429 -26.78 -6.47 5.20
CA GLY A 429 -27.61 -7.02 4.12
C GLY A 429 -28.23 -8.37 4.48
N CYS A 430 -27.43 -9.28 5.07
CA CYS A 430 -27.91 -10.56 5.59
C CYS A 430 -28.94 -10.35 6.72
N GLN A 431 -28.65 -9.47 7.68
CA GLN A 431 -29.54 -9.17 8.80
C GLN A 431 -30.88 -8.56 8.35
N LEU A 432 -30.90 -7.74 7.30
CA LEU A 432 -32.14 -7.25 6.69
C LEU A 432 -32.93 -8.37 6.02
N SER A 433 -32.26 -9.26 5.26
CA SER A 433 -32.92 -10.43 4.65
C SER A 433 -33.56 -11.33 5.71
N GLU A 434 -32.84 -11.65 6.80
CA GLU A 434 -33.38 -12.43 7.92
C GLU A 434 -34.59 -11.77 8.59
N LEU A 435 -34.65 -10.43 8.63
CA LEU A 435 -35.79 -9.70 9.20
C LEU A 435 -36.99 -9.71 8.24
N ASP A 436 -36.76 -9.58 6.93
CA ASP A 436 -37.81 -9.70 5.91
C ASP A 436 -38.39 -11.12 5.87
N ASP A 437 -37.56 -12.17 5.94
CA ASP A 437 -38.01 -13.58 6.03
C ASP A 437 -38.88 -13.81 7.28
N ARG A 438 -38.46 -13.27 8.44
CA ARG A 438 -39.23 -13.34 9.70
C ARG A 438 -40.54 -12.54 9.64
N LEU A 439 -40.55 -11.41 8.92
CA LEU A 439 -41.77 -10.63 8.69
C LEU A 439 -42.72 -11.38 7.75
N GLN A 440 -42.23 -11.98 6.68
CA GLN A 440 -43.05 -12.80 5.78
C GLN A 440 -43.69 -13.96 6.56
N ALA A 441 -42.90 -14.75 7.31
CA ALA A 441 -43.41 -15.84 8.13
C ALA A 441 -44.49 -15.36 9.13
N ARG A 442 -44.31 -14.20 9.76
CA ARG A 442 -45.35 -13.59 10.62
C ARG A 442 -46.60 -13.15 9.86
N THR A 443 -46.50 -12.71 8.62
CA THR A 443 -47.68 -12.40 7.79
C THR A 443 -48.41 -13.65 7.32
N GLU A 444 -47.70 -14.77 7.12
CA GLU A 444 -48.28 -16.07 6.78
C GLU A 444 -49.02 -16.67 8.00
N GLU A 445 -48.38 -16.73 9.17
CA GLU A 445 -49.05 -17.09 10.44
C GLU A 445 -50.30 -16.26 10.71
N MET A 446 -50.25 -14.95 10.45
CA MET A 446 -51.40 -14.05 10.62
C MET A 446 -52.53 -14.37 9.64
N GLN A 447 -52.22 -14.74 8.39
CA GLN A 447 -53.21 -15.15 7.40
C GLN A 447 -53.85 -16.50 7.77
N GLU A 448 -53.06 -17.47 8.25
CA GLU A 448 -53.60 -18.73 8.78
C GLU A 448 -54.53 -18.50 9.98
N ALA A 449 -54.13 -17.63 10.93
CA ALA A 449 -54.96 -17.25 12.07
C ALA A 449 -56.28 -16.56 11.65
N GLN A 450 -56.23 -15.69 10.64
CA GLN A 450 -57.44 -15.09 10.06
C GLN A 450 -58.33 -16.12 9.37
N SER A 451 -57.75 -17.09 8.66
CA SER A 451 -58.48 -18.19 8.01
C SER A 451 -59.20 -19.06 9.03
N MET A 452 -58.51 -19.49 10.09
CA MET A 452 -59.11 -20.25 11.20
C MET A 452 -60.24 -19.49 11.91
N LEU A 453 -60.10 -18.17 12.11
CA LEU A 453 -61.17 -17.34 12.67
C LEU A 453 -62.38 -17.21 11.73
N GLN A 454 -62.15 -17.14 10.41
CA GLN A 454 -63.24 -17.15 9.43
C GLN A 454 -63.97 -18.51 9.43
N GLU A 455 -63.26 -19.63 9.47
CA GLU A 455 -63.83 -20.98 9.55
C GLU A 455 -64.66 -21.16 10.84
N GLN A 456 -64.10 -20.80 12.01
CA GLN A 456 -64.83 -20.82 13.28
C GLN A 456 -66.08 -19.91 13.24
N SER A 457 -66.03 -18.77 12.56
CA SER A 457 -67.19 -17.89 12.39
C SER A 457 -68.27 -18.52 11.48
N ALA A 458 -67.88 -19.32 10.48
CA ALA A 458 -68.78 -20.03 9.59
C ALA A 458 -69.45 -21.23 10.31
N ASP A 459 -68.68 -22.00 11.09
CA ASP A 459 -69.24 -23.06 11.93
C ASP A 459 -70.15 -22.52 13.03
N THR A 460 -69.83 -21.36 13.61
CA THR A 460 -70.73 -20.66 14.54
C THR A 460 -72.04 -20.22 13.87
N ARG A 461 -72.06 -19.93 12.57
CA ARG A 461 -73.30 -19.67 11.81
C ARG A 461 -74.08 -20.97 11.56
N ARG A 462 -73.41 -22.02 11.04
CA ARG A 462 -74.00 -23.36 10.84
C ARG A 462 -74.63 -23.91 12.11
N LEU A 463 -74.00 -23.72 13.28
CA LEU A 463 -74.54 -24.12 14.58
C LEU A 463 -75.76 -23.30 15.03
N LYS A 464 -75.84 -22.02 14.66
CA LYS A 464 -77.06 -21.21 14.89
C LYS A 464 -78.20 -21.67 13.99
N GLU A 465 -77.92 -21.95 12.71
CA GLU A 465 -78.90 -22.47 11.74
C GLU A 465 -79.43 -23.87 12.12
N THR A 466 -78.61 -24.73 12.74
CA THR A 466 -79.10 -26.02 13.27
C THR A 466 -79.91 -25.86 14.55
N ILE A 467 -79.54 -24.95 15.44
CA ILE A 467 -80.34 -24.62 16.64
C ILE A 467 -81.70 -24.04 16.22
N GLU A 468 -81.74 -23.05 15.34
CA GLU A 468 -82.99 -22.41 14.87
C GLU A 468 -83.94 -23.42 14.20
N ARG A 469 -83.40 -24.36 13.41
CA ARG A 469 -84.17 -25.48 12.86
C ARG A 469 -84.74 -26.40 13.95
N LEU A 470 -83.91 -26.83 14.90
CA LEU A 470 -84.36 -27.68 16.01
C LEU A 470 -85.36 -26.98 16.95
N GLU A 471 -85.25 -25.67 17.13
CA GLU A 471 -86.23 -24.89 17.89
C GLU A 471 -87.56 -24.74 17.14
N SER A 472 -87.52 -24.67 15.81
CA SER A 472 -88.70 -24.69 14.93
C SER A 472 -89.39 -26.04 14.95
N GLU A 473 -88.66 -27.14 14.74
CA GLU A 473 -89.16 -28.53 14.87
C GLU A 473 -89.77 -28.78 16.26
N ARG A 474 -89.11 -28.31 17.33
CA ARG A 474 -89.63 -28.38 18.70
C ARG A 474 -90.91 -27.55 18.89
N GLN A 475 -91.08 -26.45 18.15
CA GLN A 475 -92.30 -25.64 18.20
C GLN A 475 -93.45 -26.32 17.44
N GLU A 476 -93.20 -26.84 16.24
CA GLU A 476 -94.17 -27.67 15.50
C GLU A 476 -94.64 -28.86 16.35
N LEU A 477 -93.73 -29.57 17.03
CA LEU A 477 -94.07 -30.66 17.94
C LEU A 477 -94.92 -30.23 19.14
N ARG A 478 -94.72 -29.02 19.68
CA ARG A 478 -95.60 -28.46 20.74
C ARG A 478 -96.99 -28.16 20.20
N ASP A 479 -97.09 -27.55 19.03
CA ASP A 479 -98.37 -27.17 18.44
C ASP A 479 -99.15 -28.40 17.97
N LEU A 480 -98.49 -29.42 17.40
CA LEU A 480 -99.06 -30.74 17.16
C LEU A 480 -99.53 -31.42 18.45
N SER A 481 -98.75 -31.34 19.54
CA SER A 481 -99.14 -31.90 20.85
C SER A 481 -100.39 -31.20 21.40
N ARG A 482 -100.46 -29.87 21.29
CA ARG A 482 -101.61 -29.05 21.69
C ARG A 482 -102.85 -29.37 20.84
N LEU A 483 -102.67 -29.60 19.53
CA LEU A 483 -103.75 -30.01 18.63
C LEU A 483 -104.26 -31.41 18.99
N SER A 484 -103.37 -32.32 19.39
CA SER A 484 -103.74 -33.66 19.89
C SER A 484 -104.45 -33.61 21.26
N THR A 485 -104.05 -32.74 22.20
CA THR A 485 -104.81 -32.55 23.44
C THR A 485 -106.17 -31.94 23.18
N MET A 486 -106.28 -30.93 22.31
CA MET A 486 -107.56 -30.37 21.90
C MET A 486 -108.47 -31.41 21.22
N GLN A 487 -107.95 -32.31 20.39
CA GLN A 487 -108.74 -33.42 19.81
C GLN A 487 -109.21 -34.42 20.88
N ARG A 488 -108.41 -34.69 21.91
CA ARG A 488 -108.83 -35.53 23.06
C ARG A 488 -109.88 -34.85 23.92
N GLU A 489 -109.74 -33.54 24.14
CA GLU A 489 -110.72 -32.71 24.84
C GLU A 489 -112.02 -32.61 24.04
N GLU A 490 -111.97 -32.44 22.72
CA GLU A 490 -113.15 -32.39 21.84
C GLU A 490 -113.88 -33.74 21.76
N THR A 491 -113.14 -34.86 21.66
CA THR A 491 -113.74 -36.21 21.68
C THR A 491 -114.28 -36.58 23.05
N SER A 492 -113.61 -36.18 24.13
CA SER A 492 -114.13 -36.31 25.50
C SER A 492 -115.35 -35.42 25.74
N ALA A 493 -115.37 -34.18 25.22
CA ALA A 493 -116.53 -33.28 25.29
C ALA A 493 -117.73 -33.85 24.53
N LYS A 494 -117.52 -34.47 23.35
CA LYS A 494 -118.58 -35.19 22.62
C LYS A 494 -119.08 -36.42 23.39
N GLN A 495 -118.21 -37.13 24.11
CA GLN A 495 -118.62 -38.21 25.01
C GLN A 495 -119.45 -37.66 26.18
N PHE A 496 -118.99 -36.60 26.85
CA PHE A 496 -119.77 -35.92 27.90
C PHE A 496 -121.10 -35.39 27.38
N GLU A 497 -121.18 -34.82 26.18
CA GLU A 497 -122.42 -34.36 25.57
C GLU A 497 -123.37 -35.53 25.28
N SER A 498 -122.85 -36.67 24.80
CA SER A 498 -123.67 -37.88 24.62
C SER A 498 -124.20 -38.42 25.95
N LEU A 499 -123.37 -38.45 27.00
CA LEU A 499 -123.77 -38.82 28.36
C LEU A 499 -124.77 -37.83 28.97
N VAL A 500 -124.65 -36.53 28.71
CA VAL A 500 -125.64 -35.52 29.14
C VAL A 500 -126.98 -35.75 28.44
N ARG A 501 -126.99 -36.01 27.12
CA ARG A 501 -128.23 -36.33 26.38
C ARG A 501 -128.86 -37.65 26.84
N GLU A 502 -128.06 -38.64 27.20
CA GLU A 502 -128.51 -39.91 27.79
C GLU A 502 -129.04 -39.74 29.22
N LEU A 503 -128.40 -38.89 30.02
CA LEU A 503 -128.86 -38.55 31.37
C LEU A 503 -130.15 -37.70 31.30
N GLU A 504 -130.27 -36.78 30.34
CA GLU A 504 -131.52 -36.06 30.05
C GLU A 504 -132.66 -36.99 29.60
N SER A 505 -132.39 -37.96 28.72
CA SER A 505 -133.43 -38.92 28.29
C SER A 505 -133.83 -39.86 29.42
N SER A 506 -132.86 -40.32 30.22
CA SER A 506 -133.09 -41.07 31.46
C SER A 506 -133.90 -40.25 32.48
N ASN A 507 -133.62 -38.95 32.63
CA ASN A 507 -134.34 -38.09 33.56
C ASN A 507 -135.75 -37.74 33.04
N LYS A 508 -135.97 -37.66 31.72
CA LYS A 508 -137.32 -37.59 31.12
C LYS A 508 -138.12 -38.88 31.37
N ALA A 509 -137.52 -40.04 31.13
CA ALA A 509 -138.13 -41.33 31.48
C ALA A 509 -138.41 -41.45 32.99
N LYS A 510 -137.56 -40.85 33.84
CA LYS A 510 -137.77 -40.75 35.29
C LYS A 510 -138.90 -39.78 35.66
N GLU A 511 -139.08 -38.67 34.93
CA GLU A 511 -140.24 -37.78 35.08
C GLU A 511 -141.54 -38.43 34.61
N GLU A 512 -141.49 -39.25 33.56
CA GLU A 512 -142.61 -40.09 33.09
C GLU A 512 -142.96 -41.15 34.15
N LEU A 513 -141.97 -41.87 34.67
CA LEU A 513 -142.15 -42.77 35.82
C LEU A 513 -142.62 -42.03 37.09
N TYR A 514 -142.25 -40.77 37.32
CA TYR A 514 -142.80 -39.99 38.43
C TYR A 514 -144.25 -39.60 38.19
N LYS A 515 -144.65 -39.24 36.96
CA LYS A 515 -146.06 -39.02 36.59
C LYS A 515 -146.87 -40.29 36.80
N GLU A 516 -146.39 -41.42 36.27
CA GLU A 516 -146.98 -42.75 36.46
C GLU A 516 -147.05 -43.12 37.96
N VAL A 517 -146.01 -42.83 38.75
CA VAL A 517 -146.04 -43.04 40.21
C VAL A 517 -147.00 -42.07 40.93
N THR A 518 -147.23 -40.85 40.43
CA THR A 518 -148.26 -39.95 40.99
C THR A 518 -149.68 -40.35 40.57
N GLU A 519 -149.87 -40.91 39.38
CA GLU A 519 -151.13 -41.50 38.93
C GLU A 519 -151.42 -42.80 39.68
N LEU A 520 -150.43 -43.68 39.83
CA LEU A 520 -150.52 -44.85 40.70
C LEU A 520 -150.75 -44.47 42.17
N ARG A 521 -150.22 -43.34 42.65
CA ARG A 521 -150.55 -42.82 43.99
C ARG A 521 -151.96 -42.28 44.09
N SER A 522 -152.49 -41.56 43.08
CA SER A 522 -153.88 -41.10 43.12
C SER A 522 -154.85 -42.29 43.00
N VAL A 523 -154.54 -43.30 42.19
CA VAL A 523 -155.22 -44.60 42.17
C VAL A 523 -155.11 -45.30 43.53
N LEU A 524 -153.94 -45.30 44.18
CA LEU A 524 -153.75 -45.95 45.47
C LEU A 524 -154.48 -45.22 46.60
N ASP A 525 -154.50 -43.89 46.63
CA ASP A 525 -155.26 -43.11 47.62
C ASP A 525 -156.78 -43.21 47.36
N ASN A 526 -157.23 -43.29 46.10
CA ASN A 526 -158.63 -43.65 45.75
C ASN A 526 -158.99 -45.08 46.21
N LEU A 527 -158.05 -46.03 46.16
CA LEU A 527 -158.21 -47.39 46.72
C LEU A 527 -158.04 -47.44 48.24
N ARG A 528 -157.52 -46.38 48.85
CA ARG A 528 -157.28 -46.26 50.30
C ARG A 528 -158.51 -45.76 51.04
N THR A 529 -159.36 -44.98 50.39
CA THR A 529 -160.71 -44.66 50.87
C THR A 529 -161.66 -45.88 50.88
N ASP A 530 -161.36 -46.93 50.11
CA ASP A 530 -162.19 -48.14 49.98
C ASP A 530 -161.65 -49.36 50.76
N LYS A 531 -160.59 -49.21 51.60
CA LYS A 531 -159.98 -50.36 52.28
C LYS A 531 -159.52 -50.14 53.73
N ASP A 532 -160.38 -49.57 54.54
CA ASP A 532 -160.27 -49.62 56.02
C ASP A 532 -160.70 -51.00 56.60
N VAL A 533 -160.20 -52.11 56.02
CA VAL A 533 -160.33 -53.50 56.54
C VAL A 533 -159.12 -54.38 56.16
N ALA A 534 -158.57 -55.10 57.14
CA ALA A 534 -157.67 -56.29 57.07
C ALA A 534 -156.15 -56.15 56.75
N ASN A 535 -155.37 -55.88 57.80
CA ASN A 535 -154.25 -56.70 58.34
C ASN A 535 -153.06 -57.27 57.50
N THR A 536 -151.88 -56.63 57.68
CA THR A 536 -150.57 -57.26 58.02
C THR A 536 -149.79 -58.08 56.91
N PRO A 537 -148.61 -58.76 57.12
CA PRO A 537 -147.40 -58.65 56.24
C PRO A 537 -146.83 -60.06 55.82
N PRO A 538 -145.50 -60.44 55.75
CA PRO A 538 -144.19 -59.72 55.69
C PRO A 538 -143.07 -60.31 54.75
N LYS A 539 -141.92 -59.59 54.67
CA LYS A 539 -140.49 -60.06 54.54
C LYS A 539 -139.91 -60.77 53.27
N SER A 540 -138.70 -60.30 52.91
CA SER A 540 -137.45 -61.06 52.56
C SER A 540 -136.97 -61.27 51.10
N SER A 541 -135.69 -61.67 50.99
CA SER A 541 -134.81 -61.88 49.80
C SER A 541 -134.41 -60.63 48.99
N SER A 542 -133.17 -60.37 48.51
CA SER A 542 -131.83 -61.01 48.44
C SER A 542 -131.37 -61.59 47.09
N SER A 543 -130.43 -60.91 46.42
CA SER A 543 -129.51 -61.50 45.43
C SER A 543 -128.34 -60.57 45.07
N GLU A 544 -127.11 -61.11 45.13
CA GLU A 544 -126.04 -60.73 44.17
C GLU A 544 -126.31 -61.48 42.84
N PRO A 545 -125.61 -61.15 41.74
CA PRO A 545 -124.41 -61.95 41.48
C PRO A 545 -123.23 -61.17 40.88
N SER A 546 -122.05 -61.79 41.02
CA SER A 546 -120.78 -61.38 40.45
C SER A 546 -120.66 -61.70 38.94
N SER A 547 -119.71 -61.07 38.25
CA SER A 547 -119.07 -61.65 37.07
C SER A 547 -117.64 -61.12 36.86
N SER A 548 -116.65 -61.95 37.22
CA SER A 548 -115.23 -61.71 36.92
C SER A 548 -114.87 -62.31 35.56
N SER A 549 -114.48 -61.50 34.56
CA SER A 549 -113.89 -62.03 33.30
C SER A 549 -113.08 -61.02 32.48
N ARG A 550 -112.18 -60.23 33.11
CA ARG A 550 -111.20 -59.35 32.43
C ARG A 550 -109.92 -59.14 33.25
N ARG A 551 -109.09 -60.18 33.41
CA ARG A 551 -107.74 -60.04 34.02
C ARG A 551 -106.61 -60.64 33.20
N ASP A 552 -106.82 -61.76 32.53
CA ASP A 552 -105.74 -62.43 31.78
C ASP A 552 -105.34 -61.68 30.50
N SER A 553 -106.30 -61.17 29.73
CA SER A 553 -106.00 -60.33 28.55
C SER A 553 -105.30 -59.00 28.88
N SER A 554 -105.44 -58.51 30.12
CA SER A 554 -104.68 -57.34 30.61
C SER A 554 -103.24 -57.70 30.96
N LEU A 555 -102.97 -58.94 31.37
CA LEU A 555 -101.62 -59.43 31.64
C LEU A 555 -100.88 -59.76 30.35
N ASP A 556 -101.52 -60.44 29.38
CA ASP A 556 -100.89 -60.70 28.08
C ASP A 556 -100.57 -59.40 27.32
N SER A 557 -101.47 -58.40 27.37
CA SER A 557 -101.18 -57.08 26.81
C SER A 557 -100.00 -56.38 27.51
N ALA A 558 -99.89 -56.51 28.84
CA ALA A 558 -98.77 -55.96 29.60
C ALA A 558 -97.45 -56.70 29.28
N TYR A 559 -97.46 -58.03 29.17
CA TYR A 559 -96.28 -58.81 28.78
C TYR A 559 -95.86 -58.56 27.33
N ALA A 560 -96.80 -58.29 26.42
CA ALA A 560 -96.49 -57.86 25.06
C ALA A 560 -95.78 -56.49 25.06
N SER A 561 -96.33 -55.49 25.76
CA SER A 561 -95.67 -54.19 25.93
C SER A 561 -94.28 -54.33 26.57
N LEU A 562 -94.16 -55.10 27.65
CA LEU A 562 -92.89 -55.30 28.36
C LEU A 562 -91.83 -56.02 27.50
N ARG A 563 -92.24 -56.92 26.60
CA ARG A 563 -91.35 -57.48 25.57
C ARG A 563 -90.88 -56.41 24.59
N THR A 564 -91.77 -55.58 24.06
CA THR A 564 -91.38 -54.51 23.13
C THR A 564 -90.51 -53.44 23.80
N GLU A 565 -90.73 -53.12 25.07
CA GLU A 565 -89.83 -52.23 25.83
C GLU A 565 -88.46 -52.88 26.06
N HIS A 566 -88.41 -54.16 26.44
CA HIS A 566 -87.14 -54.88 26.60
C HIS A 566 -86.35 -54.98 25.28
N GLU A 567 -87.02 -55.21 24.15
CA GLU A 567 -86.41 -55.22 22.82
C GLU A 567 -85.91 -53.82 22.40
N ASN A 568 -86.69 -52.77 22.66
CA ASN A 568 -86.28 -51.39 22.45
C ASN A 568 -85.09 -50.99 23.36
N VAL A 569 -85.04 -51.45 24.61
CA VAL A 569 -83.91 -51.22 25.53
C VAL A 569 -82.66 -51.96 25.06
N LEU A 570 -82.77 -53.22 24.61
CA LEU A 570 -81.64 -53.94 24.00
C LEU A 570 -81.13 -53.25 22.73
N LYS A 571 -82.03 -52.72 21.89
CA LYS A 571 -81.67 -51.97 20.68
C LYS A 571 -80.99 -50.64 21.02
N ALA A 572 -81.52 -49.88 21.98
CA ALA A 572 -80.90 -48.65 22.47
C ALA A 572 -79.52 -48.90 23.12
N LEU A 573 -79.37 -50.00 23.85
CA LEU A 573 -78.09 -50.44 24.40
C LEU A 573 -77.09 -50.76 23.27
N HIS A 574 -77.50 -51.52 22.26
CA HIS A 574 -76.67 -51.85 21.10
C HIS A 574 -76.25 -50.60 20.30
N ASP A 575 -77.17 -49.67 20.04
CA ASP A 575 -76.87 -48.38 19.40
C ASP A 575 -75.93 -47.52 20.25
N SER A 576 -76.06 -47.54 21.58
CA SER A 576 -75.13 -46.84 22.48
C SER A 576 -73.72 -47.45 22.45
N MET A 577 -73.63 -48.78 22.35
CA MET A 577 -72.36 -49.52 22.27
C MET A 577 -71.66 -49.26 20.92
N ALA A 578 -72.39 -49.28 19.81
CA ALA A 578 -71.87 -48.93 18.49
C ALA A 578 -71.38 -47.47 18.42
N ARG A 579 -72.08 -46.53 19.05
CA ARG A 579 -71.63 -45.13 19.21
C ARG A 579 -70.35 -45.04 20.04
N TYR A 580 -70.22 -45.84 21.11
CA TYR A 580 -69.01 -45.90 21.93
C TYR A 580 -67.81 -46.46 21.16
N GLU A 581 -67.97 -47.53 20.38
CA GLU A 581 -66.91 -48.07 19.52
C GLU A 581 -66.47 -47.07 18.44
N HIS A 582 -67.42 -46.33 17.85
CA HIS A 582 -67.11 -45.25 16.91
C HIS A 582 -66.35 -44.09 17.57
N LEU A 583 -66.72 -43.71 18.80
CA LEU A 583 -65.99 -42.71 19.58
C LEU A 583 -64.58 -43.20 19.96
N GLN A 584 -64.43 -44.47 20.34
CA GLN A 584 -63.12 -45.04 20.69
C GLN A 584 -62.18 -45.15 19.48
N THR A 585 -62.71 -45.53 18.32
CA THR A 585 -61.92 -45.62 17.07
C THR A 585 -61.54 -44.24 16.51
N SER A 586 -62.45 -43.26 16.54
CA SER A 586 -62.14 -41.88 16.17
C SER A 586 -61.12 -41.23 17.12
N PHE A 587 -61.24 -41.41 18.44
CA PHE A 587 -60.24 -40.94 19.41
C PHE A 587 -58.86 -41.54 19.14
N ARG A 588 -58.78 -42.84 18.84
CA ARG A 588 -57.53 -43.53 18.49
C ARG A 588 -56.91 -42.97 17.19
N SER A 589 -57.74 -42.64 16.20
CA SER A 589 -57.31 -42.00 14.94
C SER A 589 -56.74 -40.59 15.18
N VAL A 590 -57.42 -39.77 16.00
CA VAL A 590 -56.94 -38.43 16.39
C VAL A 590 -55.63 -38.53 17.17
N TYR A 591 -55.52 -39.45 18.13
CA TYR A 591 -54.30 -39.66 18.91
C TYR A 591 -53.11 -40.06 18.02
N SER A 592 -53.28 -41.01 17.10
CA SER A 592 -52.22 -41.39 16.15
C SER A 592 -51.90 -40.31 15.10
N LYS A 593 -52.78 -39.34 14.83
CA LYS A 593 -52.43 -38.13 14.07
C LYS A 593 -51.58 -37.17 14.90
N TYR A 594 -51.96 -36.92 16.14
CA TYR A 594 -51.22 -36.08 17.09
C TYR A 594 -49.81 -36.62 17.36
N GLU A 595 -49.67 -37.95 17.53
CA GLU A 595 -48.39 -38.63 17.70
C GLU A 595 -47.46 -38.44 16.49
N LYS A 596 -47.99 -38.52 15.26
CA LYS A 596 -47.24 -38.26 14.01
C LYS A 596 -46.84 -36.79 13.85
N LEU A 597 -47.73 -35.85 14.20
CA LEU A 597 -47.39 -34.43 14.22
C LEU A 597 -46.26 -34.15 15.21
N LYS A 598 -46.31 -34.77 16.38
CA LYS A 598 -45.27 -34.66 17.41
C LYS A 598 -43.93 -35.28 16.99
N SER A 599 -43.92 -36.40 16.25
CA SER A 599 -42.67 -36.95 15.72
C SER A 599 -42.05 -36.09 14.61
N ASN A 600 -42.88 -35.48 13.76
CA ASN A 600 -42.40 -34.63 12.67
C ASN A 600 -41.85 -33.28 13.18
N GLN A 601 -42.38 -32.75 14.30
CA GLN A 601 -41.82 -31.55 14.96
C GLN A 601 -40.41 -31.74 15.56
N THR A 602 -39.85 -32.97 15.51
CA THR A 602 -38.46 -33.26 15.92
C THR A 602 -37.55 -33.67 14.75
N ALA A 603 -38.01 -33.54 13.49
CA ALA A 603 -37.25 -33.94 12.30
C ALA A 603 -37.53 -33.01 11.11
N GLY A 604 -36.79 -31.90 11.05
CA GLY A 604 -36.76 -30.96 9.94
C GLY A 604 -36.03 -29.65 10.34
N ASP A 605 -35.14 -29.08 9.52
CA ASP A 605 -34.50 -29.67 8.35
C ASP A 605 -33.14 -29.00 8.08
N THR A 606 -32.26 -29.60 7.29
CA THR A 606 -30.99 -28.98 6.88
C THR A 606 -30.59 -29.48 5.49
N PRO A 607 -30.48 -28.60 4.47
CA PRO A 607 -30.32 -29.01 3.08
C PRO A 607 -28.86 -29.26 2.67
N GLU A 608 -28.71 -29.98 1.54
CA GLU A 608 -27.47 -30.27 0.80
C GLU A 608 -26.47 -31.24 1.50
N ALA A 609 -25.77 -32.15 0.83
CA ALA A 609 -25.56 -32.38 -0.61
C ALA A 609 -25.38 -33.88 -0.95
N GLN A 610 -25.33 -34.22 -2.24
CA GLN A 610 -25.02 -35.57 -2.73
C GLN A 610 -23.51 -35.84 -2.78
N ASN A 611 -23.02 -36.98 -2.25
CA ASN A 611 -22.48 -38.09 -3.09
C ASN A 611 -21.76 -39.24 -2.33
N ASN A 612 -21.78 -40.39 -3.00
CA ASN A 612 -20.89 -41.57 -2.96
C ASN A 612 -20.87 -42.62 -1.82
N GLU A 613 -21.04 -43.86 -2.30
CA GLU A 613 -20.34 -45.13 -1.97
C GLU A 613 -20.41 -45.76 -0.56
N GLN A 614 -21.23 -46.82 -0.50
CA GLN A 614 -20.83 -48.18 -0.12
C GLN A 614 -19.75 -48.38 0.98
N THR A 615 -20.14 -48.97 2.10
CA THR A 615 -19.91 -50.43 2.28
C THR A 615 -20.85 -51.05 3.32
N GLU A 616 -20.87 -52.39 3.38
CA GLU A 616 -21.81 -53.18 4.18
C GLU A 616 -21.25 -53.50 5.58
N SER A 617 -22.11 -53.58 6.61
CA SER A 617 -22.40 -54.86 7.31
C SER A 617 -23.19 -54.72 8.63
N SER A 618 -24.17 -55.64 8.79
CA SER A 618 -24.51 -56.43 9.99
C SER A 618 -23.95 -55.97 11.38
N THR A 619 -24.69 -55.98 12.50
CA THR A 619 -25.30 -57.21 13.07
C THR A 619 -26.26 -56.94 14.27
N GLN A 620 -27.42 -57.62 14.27
CA GLN A 620 -28.28 -58.05 15.43
C GLN A 620 -28.68 -57.12 16.61
N LYS A 621 -30.00 -56.82 16.62
CA LYS A 621 -31.02 -57.15 17.67
C LYS A 621 -30.93 -56.57 19.12
N PRO A 622 -32.08 -56.54 19.86
CA PRO A 622 -32.30 -55.56 20.94
C PRO A 622 -32.36 -56.15 22.37
N ARG A 623 -32.27 -55.26 23.37
CA ARG A 623 -32.86 -55.48 24.70
C ARG A 623 -33.37 -54.18 25.34
N ASN A 624 -34.00 -54.28 26.51
CA ASN A 624 -35.00 -53.35 27.01
C ASN A 624 -34.70 -52.92 28.48
N VAL A 625 -35.39 -51.86 28.92
CA VAL A 625 -35.60 -51.38 30.31
C VAL A 625 -34.49 -50.52 30.97
N ARG A 626 -34.97 -49.45 31.64
CA ARG A 626 -34.31 -48.46 32.54
C ARG A 626 -33.57 -47.33 31.79
N LYS A 627 -33.89 -46.04 31.96
CA LYS A 627 -34.20 -45.14 33.11
C LYS A 627 -32.98 -44.65 33.89
N ASP A 628 -32.96 -43.31 33.98
CA ASP A 628 -32.17 -42.42 34.84
C ASP A 628 -30.67 -42.27 34.43
N ASP A 629 -30.16 -41.02 34.48
CA ASP A 629 -28.82 -40.48 34.07
C ASP A 629 -28.35 -40.77 32.62
N ASP A 630 -27.84 -39.85 31.78
CA ASP A 630 -26.91 -38.72 31.96
C ASP A 630 -27.19 -37.64 30.88
N MET A 631 -26.89 -36.36 31.15
CA MET A 631 -26.86 -35.29 30.12
C MET A 631 -25.52 -35.33 29.37
N SER A 632 -25.18 -36.50 28.82
CA SER A 632 -23.97 -36.70 28.03
C SER A 632 -24.12 -36.06 26.65
N ILE A 633 -23.98 -34.73 26.58
CA ILE A 633 -23.56 -34.03 25.37
C ILE A 633 -22.36 -34.81 24.83
N ASP A 634 -22.45 -35.28 23.58
CA ASP A 634 -21.61 -36.36 23.12
C ASP A 634 -20.12 -35.99 23.28
N LYS A 635 -19.46 -36.73 24.18
CA LYS A 635 -18.10 -36.44 24.64
C LYS A 635 -17.09 -36.71 23.51
N GLU A 636 -17.47 -37.50 22.50
CA GLU A 636 -16.72 -37.72 21.26
C GLU A 636 -16.90 -36.54 20.29
N TYR A 637 -18.14 -36.10 20.05
CA TYR A 637 -18.47 -34.95 19.19
C TYR A 637 -17.84 -33.65 19.70
N THR A 638 -17.99 -33.38 21.00
CA THR A 638 -17.43 -32.18 21.66
C THR A 638 -15.91 -32.19 21.58
N ARG A 639 -15.27 -33.33 21.86
CA ARG A 639 -13.81 -33.55 21.71
C ARG A 639 -13.34 -33.28 20.28
N ASN A 640 -14.06 -33.78 19.28
CA ASN A 640 -13.69 -33.61 17.87
C ASN A 640 -13.79 -32.15 17.42
N ILE A 641 -14.86 -31.43 17.78
CA ILE A 641 -15.00 -29.99 17.52
C ILE A 641 -13.85 -29.21 18.18
N LEU A 642 -13.54 -29.53 19.44
CA LEU A 642 -12.46 -28.87 20.18
C LEU A 642 -11.08 -29.12 19.54
N PHE A 643 -10.79 -30.34 19.07
CA PHE A 643 -9.56 -30.61 18.31
C PHE A 643 -9.52 -29.88 16.97
N GLN A 644 -10.63 -29.85 16.22
CA GLN A 644 -10.72 -29.16 14.93
C GLN A 644 -10.51 -27.63 15.06
N PHE A 645 -10.90 -27.05 16.20
CA PHE A 645 -10.57 -25.67 16.54
C PHE A 645 -9.12 -25.49 17.04
N LEU A 646 -8.58 -26.41 17.84
CA LEU A 646 -7.20 -26.33 18.36
C LEU A 646 -6.11 -26.39 17.26
N ASP A 647 -6.43 -26.96 16.10
CA ASP A 647 -5.55 -26.98 14.92
C ASP A 647 -5.38 -25.58 14.30
N GLN A 648 -6.32 -24.65 14.54
CA GLN A 648 -6.19 -23.23 14.19
C GLN A 648 -5.27 -22.51 15.19
N LYS A 649 -3.95 -22.60 14.95
CA LYS A 649 -2.88 -22.09 15.83
C LYS A 649 -3.11 -20.67 16.35
N ASP A 650 -3.67 -19.79 15.54
CA ASP A 650 -3.87 -18.37 15.88
C ASP A 650 -4.98 -18.13 16.94
N LYS A 651 -5.96 -19.04 17.06
CA LYS A 651 -7.06 -18.97 18.05
C LYS A 651 -6.82 -19.81 19.30
N ARG A 652 -5.69 -20.53 19.34
CA ARG A 652 -5.43 -21.59 20.32
C ARG A 652 -5.50 -21.11 21.78
N ASN A 653 -5.06 -19.88 22.05
CA ASN A 653 -5.12 -19.28 23.38
C ASN A 653 -6.56 -19.08 23.87
N ASP A 654 -7.44 -18.61 22.99
CA ASP A 654 -8.84 -18.33 23.31
C ASP A 654 -9.60 -19.63 23.55
N ILE A 655 -9.36 -20.64 22.70
CA ILE A 655 -9.94 -21.99 22.82
C ILE A 655 -9.46 -22.68 24.10
N CYS A 656 -8.17 -22.62 24.43
CA CYS A 656 -7.64 -23.15 25.70
C CYS A 656 -8.20 -22.42 26.94
N THR A 657 -8.59 -21.16 26.81
CA THR A 657 -9.22 -20.38 27.89
C THR A 657 -10.71 -20.72 28.03
N LEU A 658 -11.42 -20.87 26.91
CA LEU A 658 -12.80 -21.36 26.90
C LEU A 658 -12.89 -22.78 27.47
N LEU A 659 -11.96 -23.66 27.08
CA LEU A 659 -11.81 -25.02 27.62
C LEU A 659 -11.60 -25.03 29.14
N ALA A 660 -10.69 -24.19 29.66
CA ALA A 660 -10.45 -24.10 31.09
C ALA A 660 -11.69 -23.61 31.87
N THR A 661 -12.53 -22.80 31.23
CA THR A 661 -13.79 -22.27 31.80
C THR A 661 -14.97 -23.26 31.66
N LEU A 662 -14.95 -24.15 30.68
CA LEU A 662 -15.99 -25.18 30.44
C LEU A 662 -15.75 -26.49 31.18
N LEU A 663 -14.53 -26.73 31.65
CA LEU A 663 -14.10 -27.97 32.30
C LEU A 663 -13.45 -27.74 33.68
N ASP A 664 -13.61 -26.54 34.24
CA ASP A 664 -13.05 -26.10 35.54
C ASP A 664 -11.58 -26.50 35.75
N LEU A 665 -10.74 -26.25 34.74
CA LEU A 665 -9.33 -26.67 34.75
C LEU A 665 -8.45 -25.67 35.53
N ASP A 666 -7.67 -26.17 36.48
CA ASP A 666 -6.66 -25.38 37.19
C ASP A 666 -5.70 -24.66 36.23
N ARG A 667 -5.17 -23.51 36.66
CA ARG A 667 -4.17 -22.74 35.88
C ARG A 667 -2.96 -23.56 35.45
N ASP A 668 -2.52 -24.51 36.26
CA ASP A 668 -1.40 -25.40 35.92
C ASP A 668 -1.76 -26.42 34.81
N GLN A 669 -3.04 -26.78 34.70
CA GLN A 669 -3.55 -27.63 33.62
C GLN A 669 -3.77 -26.82 32.34
N GLN A 670 -4.32 -25.60 32.46
CA GLN A 670 -4.41 -24.63 31.35
C GLN A 670 -3.02 -24.31 30.78
N ALA A 671 -2.02 -24.04 31.64
CA ALA A 671 -0.64 -23.79 31.23
C ALA A 671 -0.01 -25.01 30.52
N LYS A 672 -0.30 -26.24 30.98
CA LYS A 672 0.11 -27.47 30.28
C LYS A 672 -0.51 -27.57 28.89
N LEU A 673 -1.81 -27.33 28.73
CA LEU A 673 -2.49 -27.35 27.43
C LEU A 673 -1.90 -26.33 26.43
N LEU A 674 -1.53 -25.15 26.91
CA LEU A 674 -0.85 -24.11 26.12
C LEU A 674 0.62 -24.47 25.79
N SER A 675 1.26 -25.35 26.57
CA SER A 675 2.69 -25.71 26.39
C SER A 675 2.96 -26.81 25.35
N ILE A 676 1.94 -27.61 24.99
CA ILE A 676 2.05 -28.70 24.02
C ILE A 676 2.20 -28.09 22.61
N LYS A 677 3.41 -28.07 22.04
CA LYS A 677 3.67 -27.43 20.74
C LYS A 677 3.10 -28.19 19.55
#